data_AF-A0A800MBV7-F1
#
_entry.id   AF-A0A800MBV7-F1
#
_cell.length_a   1.000
_cell.length_b   1.000
_cell.length_c   1.000
_cell.angle_alpha   90.00
_cell.angle_beta   90.00
_cell.angle_gamma   90.00
#
_symmetry.space_group_name_H-M   'P 1'
#
loop_
_entity.id
_entity.type
_entity.pdbx_description
1 polymer ?
#
loop_
_entity_poly.entity_id
_entity_poly.type
_entity_poly.pdbx_seq_one_letter_code
_entity_poly.pdbx_strand_id
1 'polypeptide(L)'
;MKNLSIKIIQVMRLFGLIILCGLWQLPIIAKTDSEINVQVGAAKVDVTPREPVVLAGYGGRTKEFDGIDTSLWARCLVIGKNEPAVIVVVDNCGVPGKLRSLLAKRLSKQGIPEKNLVVSATHTHNAPNLRGYAPILWAGRTSKDQEKRIDDYTNFLIDKMESVVLEALEKRQPMKLGWSRGSVQFGGNRRLIREGKWAGFGFQRNGPVDHSLPVLVARDIKGNARAVWANYACHCTTAGSRNHVGGDWAGYANEMIEKEFKSAVSLMTIGCGADVGPQPSGGLEDAKKHGSSIAKEVKNLLEKEMIPLPGVTSVTGTTAKLPLMKPLPRKHWESQKSAGSFQGELAKAMLNQLDSAGSISSEVNYPIQSWKFGDRLAMVFLAGEVVVDYSVRLNSELDWKRLWINAWSNDMPGYIPSKRVLKEGGYEAEFSQVYYGLPGPYLPEVEDTVVGAVTDLLKNDFGAKEDQEAAPFHRFPSPEPATFKRIASWLKEPKSEKDKAIVEKVRECIRSAVPAHATMVSGQGQGTEWHNFAGDFVERTFIRQSKKGARMSWTFPLNQEKGREPMSLCFVGGLGWKTEPETGGFMMLINGRDPIQFDVTADPAIWSSSNKSIELIYLPTWSSSLDSGGFFFVHILKPNAQEKTNVKISVSSLGEGSMRWFALDSEQKIMNRLKQLREAFK
;
A
#
# COMPACT_ATOMS: atom_id res chain seq x y z
N MET A 1 -92.85 -11.11 -42.36
CA MET A 1 -92.18 -11.95 -43.38
C MET A 1 -90.69 -11.63 -43.37
N LYS A 2 -89.87 -12.66 -43.15
CA LYS A 2 -88.55 -12.88 -43.75
C LYS A 2 -87.49 -11.80 -43.47
N ASN A 3 -86.56 -12.10 -42.57
CA ASN A 3 -85.29 -12.78 -42.87
C ASN A 3 -84.20 -11.74 -43.15
N LEU A 4 -83.29 -11.55 -42.21
CA LEU A 4 -82.02 -12.31 -42.20
C LEU A 4 -80.98 -11.60 -43.06
N SER A 5 -80.41 -10.52 -42.52
CA SER A 5 -78.99 -10.17 -42.63
C SER A 5 -78.75 -8.92 -41.79
N ILE A 6 -77.54 -8.76 -41.25
CA ILE A 6 -77.15 -7.73 -40.25
C ILE A 6 -77.38 -8.16 -38.79
N LYS A 7 -76.81 -9.30 -38.41
CA LYS A 7 -76.44 -9.59 -37.00
C LYS A 7 -75.06 -10.24 -36.85
N ILE A 8 -74.16 -10.04 -37.82
CA ILE A 8 -72.81 -10.65 -37.81
C ILE A 8 -71.67 -9.61 -37.88
N ILE A 9 -71.95 -8.30 -38.02
CA ILE A 9 -70.88 -7.27 -38.15
C ILE A 9 -70.77 -6.33 -36.93
N GLN A 10 -71.62 -6.48 -35.90
CA GLN A 10 -71.52 -5.67 -34.67
C GLN A 10 -71.01 -6.41 -33.42
N VAL A 11 -70.72 -7.73 -33.50
CA VAL A 11 -70.11 -8.48 -32.39
C VAL A 11 -68.58 -8.63 -32.55
N MET A 12 -68.02 -8.37 -33.73
CA MET A 12 -66.57 -8.45 -33.98
C MET A 12 -65.78 -7.13 -33.79
N ARG A 13 -66.41 -6.06 -33.31
CA ARG A 13 -65.70 -4.80 -32.95
C ARG A 13 -65.65 -4.49 -31.46
N LEU A 14 -66.21 -5.34 -30.61
CA LEU A 14 -66.11 -5.20 -29.14
C LEU A 14 -65.27 -6.29 -28.46
N PHE A 15 -64.74 -7.25 -29.21
CA PHE A 15 -63.74 -8.22 -28.70
C PHE A 15 -62.29 -7.91 -29.11
N GLY A 16 -62.08 -6.93 -29.99
CA GLY A 16 -60.75 -6.46 -30.39
C GLY A 16 -60.17 -5.35 -29.51
N LEU A 17 -60.94 -4.80 -28.56
CA LEU A 17 -60.50 -3.70 -27.68
C LEU A 17 -60.43 -4.08 -26.19
N ILE A 18 -60.74 -5.33 -25.82
CA ILE A 18 -60.59 -5.84 -24.44
C ILE A 18 -59.39 -6.80 -24.33
N ILE A 19 -58.79 -7.22 -25.45
CA ILE A 19 -57.55 -8.03 -25.46
C ILE A 19 -56.28 -7.15 -25.59
N LEU A 20 -56.41 -5.83 -25.81
CA LEU A 20 -55.28 -4.89 -25.86
C LEU A 20 -55.07 -4.02 -24.60
N CYS A 21 -55.87 -4.24 -23.54
CA CYS A 21 -55.66 -3.61 -22.22
C CYS A 21 -55.43 -4.65 -21.10
N GLY A 22 -55.35 -5.94 -21.44
CA GLY A 22 -55.30 -7.06 -20.48
C GLY A 22 -53.93 -7.70 -20.25
N LEU A 23 -52.86 -7.19 -20.86
CA LEU A 23 -51.51 -7.75 -20.72
C LEU A 23 -50.51 -6.59 -20.62
N TRP A 24 -50.15 -6.26 -19.38
CA TRP A 24 -48.84 -5.76 -18.91
C TRP A 24 -48.99 -5.22 -17.47
N GLN A 25 -49.73 -5.93 -16.61
CA GLN A 25 -49.36 -5.97 -15.20
C GLN A 25 -48.39 -7.15 -15.06
N LEU A 26 -47.17 -6.97 -15.56
CA LEU A 26 -46.05 -7.63 -14.91
C LEU A 26 -46.17 -7.22 -13.45
N PRO A 27 -46.24 -8.15 -12.48
CA PRO A 27 -45.94 -7.76 -11.13
C PRO A 27 -44.52 -7.19 -11.23
N ILE A 28 -44.42 -5.87 -11.14
CA ILE A 28 -43.22 -5.27 -10.60
C ILE A 28 -43.19 -5.85 -9.20
N ILE A 29 -42.60 -7.04 -9.09
CA ILE A 29 -41.88 -7.42 -7.88
C ILE A 29 -40.80 -6.35 -7.86
N ALA A 30 -41.16 -5.20 -7.31
CA ALA A 30 -40.21 -4.37 -6.62
C ALA A 30 -39.55 -5.40 -5.72
N LYS A 31 -38.29 -5.73 -6.01
CA LYS A 31 -37.41 -6.17 -4.94
C LYS A 31 -37.53 -5.03 -3.94
N THR A 32 -38.44 -5.18 -2.99
CA THR A 32 -38.27 -4.60 -1.68
C THR A 32 -36.96 -5.21 -1.24
N ASP A 33 -35.86 -4.51 -1.53
CA ASP A 33 -34.70 -4.55 -0.65
C ASP A 33 -35.32 -4.27 0.71
N SER A 34 -35.61 -5.34 1.45
CA SER A 34 -36.01 -5.23 2.84
C SER A 34 -34.92 -4.36 3.45
N GLU A 35 -35.26 -3.15 3.90
CA GLU A 35 -34.26 -2.25 4.43
C GLU A 35 -33.61 -2.93 5.63
N ILE A 36 -32.40 -3.48 5.44
CA ILE A 36 -31.70 -4.16 6.51
C ILE A 36 -31.21 -3.06 7.46
N ASN A 37 -32.00 -2.82 8.49
CA ASN A 37 -31.74 -1.83 9.51
C ASN A 37 -31.03 -2.51 10.69
N VAL A 38 -29.73 -2.27 10.81
CA VAL A 38 -28.86 -2.84 11.83
C VAL A 38 -28.82 -1.88 13.03
N GLN A 39 -28.90 -2.38 14.27
CA GLN A 39 -28.68 -1.55 15.45
C GLN A 39 -27.20 -1.16 15.52
N VAL A 40 -26.88 0.11 15.32
CA VAL A 40 -25.51 0.60 15.30
C VAL A 40 -25.40 1.82 16.20
N GLY A 41 -24.33 1.86 16.99
CA GLY A 41 -24.02 2.98 17.88
C GLY A 41 -22.54 3.32 17.77
N ALA A 42 -22.23 4.60 17.82
CA ALA A 42 -20.86 5.09 17.72
C ALA A 42 -20.63 6.24 18.72
N ALA A 43 -19.45 6.27 19.31
CA ALA A 43 -19.03 7.29 20.26
C ALA A 43 -17.52 7.52 20.17
N LYS A 44 -17.07 8.68 20.65
CA LYS A 44 -15.64 8.97 20.85
C LYS A 44 -15.44 9.73 22.14
N VAL A 45 -14.30 9.52 22.78
CA VAL A 45 -13.89 10.22 23.99
C VAL A 45 -12.43 10.66 23.89
N ASP A 46 -12.14 11.84 24.41
CA ASP A 46 -10.79 12.39 24.47
C ASP A 46 -9.94 11.57 25.47
N VAL A 47 -8.77 11.12 25.01
CA VAL A 47 -7.77 10.39 25.80
C VAL A 47 -6.42 11.10 25.82
N THR A 48 -6.37 12.38 25.47
CA THR A 48 -5.16 13.19 25.53
C THR A 48 -4.60 13.23 26.97
N PRO A 49 -3.31 12.96 27.19
CA PRO A 49 -2.72 13.01 28.52
C PRO A 49 -2.83 14.42 29.11
N ARG A 50 -3.19 14.50 30.39
CA ARG A 50 -3.27 15.76 31.15
C ARG A 50 -2.04 16.02 32.01
N GLU A 51 -1.29 14.97 32.29
CA GLU A 51 -0.06 14.99 33.07
C GLU A 51 1.12 14.58 32.18
N PRO A 52 2.35 15.00 32.49
CA PRO A 52 3.54 14.59 31.74
C PRO A 52 3.67 13.07 31.64
N VAL A 53 4.04 12.55 30.47
CA VAL A 53 4.28 11.11 30.28
C VAL A 53 5.21 10.89 29.10
N VAL A 54 6.02 9.83 29.15
CA VAL A 54 6.90 9.46 28.02
C VAL A 54 6.07 8.90 26.87
N LEU A 55 6.47 9.20 25.64
CA LEU A 55 5.75 8.76 24.43
C LEU A 55 6.29 7.42 23.91
N ALA A 56 5.40 6.51 23.51
CA ALA A 56 5.75 5.20 22.97
C ALA A 56 6.33 5.26 21.54
N GLY A 57 7.13 4.24 21.17
CA GLY A 57 7.64 4.05 19.81
C GLY A 57 9.13 4.36 19.69
N TYR A 58 9.51 5.64 19.71
CA TYR A 58 10.91 6.04 19.54
C TYR A 58 11.73 5.96 20.84
N GLY A 59 12.57 4.94 20.95
CA GLY A 59 13.44 4.71 22.12
C GLY A 59 14.45 5.83 22.43
N GLY A 60 14.65 6.80 21.53
CA GLY A 60 15.45 7.99 21.77
C GLY A 60 14.76 9.08 22.62
N ARG A 61 13.43 9.02 22.78
CA ARG A 61 12.67 10.01 23.57
C ARG A 61 12.58 9.58 25.03
N THR A 62 13.63 9.85 25.80
CA THR A 62 13.70 9.48 27.23
C THR A 62 13.03 10.49 28.17
N LYS A 63 12.61 11.64 27.64
CA LYS A 63 11.88 12.68 28.37
C LYS A 63 10.38 12.56 28.11
N GLU A 64 9.61 13.17 28.98
CA GLU A 64 8.17 13.32 28.82
C GLU A 64 7.86 14.25 27.65
N PHE A 65 6.65 14.17 27.11
CA PHE A 65 6.24 15.04 26.00
C PHE A 65 6.38 16.53 26.38
N ASP A 66 6.73 17.35 25.40
CA ASP A 66 6.94 18.80 25.58
C ASP A 66 5.91 19.66 24.83
N GLY A 67 4.92 19.03 24.19
CA GLY A 67 3.77 19.71 23.60
C GLY A 67 2.68 18.77 23.12
N ILE A 68 1.58 19.35 22.66
CA ILE A 68 0.43 18.64 22.08
C ILE A 68 0.15 19.28 20.71
N ASP A 69 0.32 18.53 19.64
CA ASP A 69 0.01 18.96 18.28
C ASP A 69 -1.47 18.72 17.94
N THR A 70 -2.03 17.58 18.39
CA THR A 70 -3.46 17.25 18.24
C THR A 70 -3.96 16.45 19.45
N SER A 71 -5.26 16.50 19.73
CA SER A 71 -5.88 15.59 20.70
C SER A 71 -5.77 14.12 20.25
N LEU A 72 -5.78 13.22 21.23
CA LEU A 72 -5.90 11.76 21.04
C LEU A 72 -7.29 11.29 21.42
N TRP A 73 -7.80 10.26 20.76
CA TRP A 73 -9.16 9.76 21.01
C TRP A 73 -9.21 8.24 21.15
N ALA A 74 -10.13 7.76 21.99
CA ALA A 74 -10.68 6.42 21.90
C ALA A 74 -12.03 6.50 21.20
N ARG A 75 -12.24 5.68 20.18
CA ARG A 75 -13.44 5.69 19.32
C ARG A 75 -14.05 4.31 19.27
N CYS A 76 -15.37 4.23 19.39
CA CYS A 76 -16.08 2.96 19.47
C CYS A 76 -17.16 2.87 18.41
N LEU A 77 -17.29 1.67 17.82
CA LEU A 77 -18.41 1.28 16.99
C LEU A 77 -18.99 -0.03 17.54
N VAL A 78 -20.30 -0.03 17.77
CA VAL A 78 -21.09 -1.17 18.22
C VAL A 78 -22.07 -1.55 17.13
N ILE A 79 -22.05 -2.81 16.70
CA ILE A 79 -22.90 -3.34 15.62
C ILE A 79 -23.70 -4.55 16.15
N GLY A 80 -25.03 -4.45 16.08
CA GLY A 80 -25.95 -5.49 16.51
C GLY A 80 -26.72 -5.14 17.79
N LYS A 81 -27.78 -5.91 18.06
CA LYS A 81 -28.66 -5.74 19.24
C LYS A 81 -28.25 -6.65 20.39
N ASN A 82 -28.30 -7.96 20.16
CA ASN A 82 -27.97 -9.00 21.14
C ASN A 82 -26.54 -9.46 20.87
N GLU A 83 -25.71 -9.61 21.91
CA GLU A 83 -24.27 -9.90 21.78
C GLU A 83 -23.64 -9.08 20.64
N PRO A 84 -23.63 -7.74 20.72
CA PRO A 84 -23.14 -6.92 19.62
C PRO A 84 -21.65 -7.15 19.39
N ALA A 85 -21.20 -6.97 18.14
CA ALA A 85 -19.79 -6.82 17.82
C ALA A 85 -19.33 -5.41 18.21
N VAL A 86 -18.19 -5.31 18.88
CA VAL A 86 -17.67 -4.05 19.42
C VAL A 86 -16.23 -3.88 18.97
N ILE A 87 -15.92 -2.74 18.37
CA ILE A 87 -14.54 -2.33 18.09
C ILE A 87 -14.24 -1.02 18.82
N VAL A 88 -13.12 -0.99 19.53
CA VAL A 88 -12.52 0.21 20.11
C VAL A 88 -11.21 0.50 19.38
N VAL A 89 -11.09 1.68 18.79
CA VAL A 89 -9.87 2.16 18.13
C VAL A 89 -9.29 3.30 18.95
N VAL A 90 -8.04 3.16 19.37
CA VAL A 90 -7.34 4.18 20.16
C VAL A 90 -6.21 4.83 19.37
N ASP A 91 -6.10 6.16 19.49
CA ASP A 91 -4.92 6.90 19.03
C ASP A 91 -3.74 6.62 19.98
N ASN A 92 -3.12 5.45 19.82
CA ASN A 92 -1.95 5.01 20.58
C ASN A 92 -1.00 4.19 19.69
N CYS A 93 0.21 3.91 20.18
CA CYS A 93 1.20 3.10 19.48
C CYS A 93 0.79 1.60 19.46
N GLY A 94 0.22 1.10 20.55
CA GLY A 94 -0.30 -0.28 20.60
C GLY A 94 -0.94 -0.60 21.94
N VAL A 95 -1.89 -1.53 21.95
CA VAL A 95 -2.57 -1.95 23.19
C VAL A 95 -2.15 -3.38 23.53
N PRO A 96 -1.41 -3.61 24.62
CA PRO A 96 -1.08 -4.97 25.06
C PRO A 96 -2.33 -5.80 25.37
N GLY A 97 -2.28 -7.09 25.06
CA GLY A 97 -3.42 -8.01 25.20
C GLY A 97 -3.94 -8.11 26.63
N LYS A 98 -3.07 -7.94 27.63
CA LYS A 98 -3.48 -7.84 29.04
C LYS A 98 -4.46 -6.70 29.29
N LEU A 99 -4.23 -5.52 28.69
CA LEU A 99 -5.14 -4.38 28.83
C LEU A 99 -6.47 -4.63 28.12
N ARG A 100 -6.42 -5.26 26.95
CA ARG A 100 -7.62 -5.69 26.22
C ARG A 100 -8.43 -6.72 27.02
N SER A 101 -7.79 -7.70 27.66
CA SER A 101 -8.46 -8.67 28.54
C SER A 101 -9.06 -8.02 29.79
N LEU A 102 -8.39 -7.02 30.38
CA LEU A 102 -8.96 -6.23 31.48
C LEU A 102 -10.23 -5.51 31.05
N LEU A 103 -10.21 -4.84 29.89
CA LEU A 103 -11.39 -4.19 29.32
C LEU A 103 -12.51 -5.22 29.06
N ALA A 104 -12.20 -6.35 28.42
CA ALA A 104 -13.17 -7.42 28.18
C ALA A 104 -13.83 -7.92 29.47
N LYS A 105 -13.06 -8.08 30.55
CA LYS A 105 -13.58 -8.48 31.87
C LYS A 105 -14.51 -7.43 32.47
N ARG A 106 -14.29 -6.13 32.21
CA ARG A 106 -15.20 -5.07 32.67
C ARG A 106 -16.50 -5.08 31.85
N LEU A 107 -16.38 -5.18 30.52
CA LEU A 107 -17.51 -5.17 29.59
C LEU A 107 -18.37 -6.44 29.62
N SER A 108 -17.84 -7.57 30.08
CA SER A 108 -18.64 -8.80 30.26
C SER A 108 -19.78 -8.62 31.26
N LYS A 109 -19.59 -7.75 32.28
CA LYS A 109 -20.64 -7.36 33.22
C LYS A 109 -21.78 -6.57 32.57
N GLN A 110 -21.54 -6.04 31.37
CA GLN A 110 -22.46 -5.24 30.56
C GLN A 110 -23.04 -6.05 29.39
N GLY A 111 -22.83 -7.37 29.39
CA GLY A 111 -23.38 -8.28 28.39
C GLY A 111 -22.61 -8.30 27.07
N ILE A 112 -21.36 -7.81 27.02
CA ILE A 112 -20.49 -7.94 25.84
C ILE A 112 -19.58 -9.17 26.03
N PRO A 113 -19.76 -10.25 25.24
CA PRO A 113 -18.85 -11.38 25.29
C PRO A 113 -17.43 -10.98 24.89
N GLU A 114 -16.43 -11.58 25.54
CA GLU A 114 -15.03 -11.32 25.20
C GLU A 114 -14.74 -11.54 23.72
N LYS A 115 -15.26 -12.62 23.12
CA LYS A 115 -15.06 -12.94 21.70
C LYS A 115 -15.58 -11.85 20.75
N ASN A 116 -16.45 -10.94 21.20
CA ASN A 116 -17.06 -9.90 20.39
C ASN A 116 -16.31 -8.55 20.45
N LEU A 117 -15.36 -8.41 21.37
CA LEU A 117 -14.57 -7.18 21.53
C LEU A 117 -13.29 -7.24 20.70
N VAL A 118 -13.14 -6.26 19.81
CA VAL A 118 -11.88 -5.91 19.16
C VAL A 118 -11.33 -4.63 19.78
N VAL A 119 -10.03 -4.59 20.09
CA VAL A 119 -9.33 -3.35 20.44
C VAL A 119 -8.19 -3.15 19.45
N SER A 120 -8.19 -2.03 18.72
CA SER A 120 -7.15 -1.70 17.73
C SER A 120 -6.47 -0.37 18.07
N ALA A 121 -5.24 -0.20 17.59
CA ALA A 121 -4.50 1.06 17.70
C ALA A 121 -4.23 1.67 16.33
N THR A 122 -4.20 3.00 16.24
CA THR A 122 -3.74 3.71 15.02
C THR A 122 -2.24 3.60 14.79
N HIS A 123 -1.51 3.05 15.76
CA HIS A 123 -0.06 2.98 15.77
C HIS A 123 0.63 4.34 15.63
N THR A 124 0.04 5.41 16.18
CA THR A 124 0.76 6.69 16.29
C THR A 124 1.93 6.55 17.25
N HIS A 125 3.13 6.96 16.80
CA HIS A 125 4.31 7.05 17.66
C HIS A 125 4.30 8.34 18.50
N ASN A 126 3.25 9.14 18.44
CA ASN A 126 3.11 10.40 19.18
C ASN A 126 2.05 10.29 20.28
N ALA A 127 1.95 9.12 20.93
CA ALA A 127 1.04 8.90 22.06
C ALA A 127 1.77 8.37 23.30
N PRO A 128 1.20 8.55 24.51
CA PRO A 128 1.80 8.05 25.74
C PRO A 128 2.08 6.56 25.72
N ASN A 129 3.18 6.18 26.37
CA ASN A 129 3.52 4.79 26.60
C ASN A 129 2.52 4.12 27.54
N LEU A 130 2.12 2.89 27.21
CA LEU A 130 1.24 2.07 28.04
C LEU A 130 2.05 1.03 28.81
N ARG A 131 1.59 0.69 30.02
CA ARG A 131 2.19 -0.39 30.80
C ARG A 131 2.13 -1.70 30.01
N GLY A 132 3.30 -2.32 29.83
CA GLY A 132 3.45 -3.59 29.13
C GLY A 132 3.62 -3.48 27.61
N TYR A 133 3.50 -2.28 27.03
CA TYR A 133 3.89 -2.04 25.64
C TYR A 133 5.42 -1.98 25.53
N ALA A 134 6.00 -2.78 24.61
CA ALA A 134 7.45 -2.85 24.36
C ALA A 134 8.28 -2.78 25.67
N PRO A 135 8.10 -3.71 26.62
CA PRO A 135 8.54 -3.55 28.00
C PRO A 135 10.05 -3.32 28.15
N ILE A 136 10.86 -3.90 27.26
CA ILE A 136 12.33 -3.75 27.29
C ILE A 136 12.77 -2.38 26.77
N LEU A 137 11.96 -1.69 25.97
CA LEU A 137 12.28 -0.36 25.45
C LEU A 137 12.51 0.65 26.57
N TRP A 138 11.77 0.53 27.67
CA TRP A 138 11.80 1.45 28.82
C TRP A 138 12.42 0.84 30.09
N ALA A 139 12.60 -0.48 30.14
CA ALA A 139 13.19 -1.17 31.28
C ALA A 139 14.54 -0.54 31.68
N GLY A 140 14.66 -0.12 32.95
CA GLY A 140 15.87 0.51 33.48
C GLY A 140 16.18 1.91 32.92
N ARG A 141 15.29 2.49 32.12
CA ARG A 141 15.51 3.78 31.41
C ARG A 141 14.52 4.87 31.81
N THR A 142 13.62 4.57 32.74
CA THR A 142 12.60 5.46 33.28
C THR A 142 12.80 5.66 34.78
N SER A 143 12.48 6.86 35.27
CA SER A 143 12.41 7.13 36.71
C SER A 143 11.15 6.52 37.34
N LYS A 144 11.11 6.38 38.67
CA LYS A 144 9.91 5.94 39.39
C LYS A 144 8.69 6.81 39.10
N ASP A 145 8.90 8.12 38.93
CA ASP A 145 7.83 9.06 38.62
C ASP A 145 7.30 8.86 37.19
N GLN A 146 8.19 8.64 36.21
CA GLN A 146 7.78 8.32 34.84
C GLN A 146 7.01 7.00 34.79
N GLU A 147 7.45 5.99 35.53
CA GLU A 147 6.74 4.71 35.66
C GLU A 147 5.34 4.88 36.25
N LYS A 148 5.20 5.69 37.32
CA LYS A 148 3.90 6.01 37.88
C LYS A 148 3.00 6.72 36.87
N ARG A 149 3.53 7.67 36.10
CA ARG A 149 2.74 8.42 35.09
C ARG A 149 2.32 7.55 33.91
N ILE A 150 3.12 6.56 33.53
CA ILE A 150 2.73 5.49 32.59
C ILE A 150 1.54 4.69 33.16
N ASP A 151 1.59 4.30 34.43
CA ASP A 151 0.51 3.54 35.08
C ASP A 151 -0.77 4.36 35.22
N ASP A 152 -0.66 5.62 35.65
CA ASP A 152 -1.80 6.55 35.77
C ASP A 152 -2.48 6.75 34.41
N TYR A 153 -1.72 7.00 33.33
CA TYR A 153 -2.27 7.12 31.99
C TYR A 153 -2.88 5.80 31.48
N THR A 154 -2.25 4.66 31.78
CA THR A 154 -2.77 3.35 31.39
C THR A 154 -4.15 3.10 32.01
N ASN A 155 -4.31 3.38 33.31
CA ASN A 155 -5.60 3.22 34.00
C ASN A 155 -6.65 4.19 33.44
N PHE A 156 -6.27 5.45 33.24
CA PHE A 156 -7.13 6.45 32.60
C PHE A 156 -7.62 5.98 31.22
N LEU A 157 -6.74 5.44 30.38
CA LEU A 157 -7.12 4.94 29.05
C LEU A 157 -8.11 3.77 29.15
N ILE A 158 -7.92 2.82 30.06
CA ILE A 158 -8.85 1.70 30.25
C ILE A 158 -10.23 2.21 30.65
N ASP A 159 -10.30 3.13 31.61
CA ASP A 159 -11.56 3.73 32.06
C ASP A 159 -12.26 4.47 30.90
N LYS A 160 -11.50 5.16 30.06
CA LYS A 160 -12.02 5.85 28.87
C LYS A 160 -12.50 4.88 27.80
N MET A 161 -11.77 3.81 27.53
CA MET A 161 -12.19 2.75 26.61
C MET A 161 -13.51 2.11 27.06
N GLU A 162 -13.65 1.82 28.35
CA GLU A 162 -14.92 1.33 28.90
C GLU A 162 -16.04 2.34 28.72
N SER A 163 -15.81 3.62 29.08
CA SER A 163 -16.86 4.65 28.96
C SER A 163 -17.34 4.86 27.53
N VAL A 164 -16.45 4.81 26.54
CA VAL A 164 -16.85 5.04 25.14
C VAL A 164 -17.63 3.85 24.58
N VAL A 165 -17.39 2.63 25.09
CA VAL A 165 -18.19 1.46 24.73
C VAL A 165 -19.60 1.57 25.29
N LEU A 166 -19.75 1.98 26.56
CA LEU A 166 -21.06 2.20 27.18
C LEU A 166 -21.85 3.29 26.45
N GLU A 167 -21.21 4.41 26.12
CA GLU A 167 -21.84 5.49 25.37
C GLU A 167 -22.28 5.03 23.97
N ALA A 168 -21.44 4.26 23.27
CA ALA A 168 -21.81 3.71 21.96
C ALA A 168 -22.97 2.69 22.06
N LEU A 169 -23.03 1.88 23.12
CA LEU A 169 -24.14 0.96 23.38
C LEU A 169 -25.48 1.69 23.56
N GLU A 170 -25.47 2.80 24.31
CA GLU A 170 -26.64 3.65 24.58
C GLU A 170 -27.12 4.39 23.32
N LYS A 171 -26.18 4.81 22.47
CA LYS A 171 -26.46 5.53 21.22
C LYS A 171 -26.91 4.64 20.05
N ARG A 172 -27.13 3.34 20.29
CA ARG A 172 -27.57 2.41 19.24
C ARG A 172 -28.93 2.81 18.68
N GLN A 173 -29.01 2.83 17.35
CA GLN A 173 -30.24 3.08 16.60
C GLN A 173 -30.21 2.30 15.29
N PRO A 174 -31.36 2.08 14.63
CA PRO A 174 -31.40 1.45 13.31
C PRO A 174 -30.61 2.27 12.26
N MET A 175 -29.69 1.62 11.56
CA MET A 175 -28.86 2.20 10.50
C MET A 175 -28.67 1.23 9.33
N LYS A 176 -28.44 1.80 8.15
CA LYS A 176 -28.00 1.06 6.96
C LYS A 176 -26.48 1.01 6.96
N LEU A 177 -25.92 -0.20 6.88
CA LEU A 177 -24.49 -0.41 6.73
C LEU A 177 -24.13 -0.58 5.25
N GLY A 178 -23.08 0.09 4.81
CA GLY A 178 -22.51 -0.10 3.48
C GLY A 178 -20.99 -0.14 3.54
N TRP A 179 -20.36 -0.90 2.66
CA TRP A 179 -18.90 -0.89 2.54
C TRP A 179 -18.44 -0.77 1.08
N SER A 180 -17.22 -0.28 0.92
CA SER A 180 -16.54 -0.18 -0.37
C SER A 180 -15.03 -0.19 -0.13
N ARG A 181 -14.25 -0.17 -1.22
CA ARG A 181 -12.80 -0.03 -1.15
C ARG A 181 -12.34 0.95 -2.22
N GLY A 182 -11.60 1.96 -1.79
CA GLY A 182 -10.84 2.86 -2.65
C GLY A 182 -9.35 2.58 -2.58
N SER A 183 -8.55 3.58 -2.93
CA SER A 183 -7.10 3.49 -2.81
C SER A 183 -6.47 4.84 -2.51
N VAL A 184 -5.43 4.83 -1.66
CA VAL A 184 -4.58 5.99 -1.35
C VAL A 184 -3.11 5.58 -1.42
N GLN A 185 -2.23 6.49 -1.86
CA GLN A 185 -0.93 6.13 -2.44
C GLN A 185 0.29 6.76 -1.73
N PHE A 186 0.20 7.06 -0.43
CA PHE A 186 1.33 7.65 0.32
C PHE A 186 2.18 6.63 1.08
N GLY A 187 1.76 5.36 1.17
CA GLY A 187 2.51 4.32 1.87
C GLY A 187 3.61 3.76 0.98
N GLY A 188 4.86 3.77 1.44
CA GLY A 188 5.99 3.18 0.71
C GLY A 188 6.71 2.14 1.55
N ASN A 189 7.15 1.04 0.93
CA ASN A 189 7.96 0.05 1.65
C ASN A 189 9.24 0.71 2.16
N ARG A 190 9.54 0.55 3.45
CA ARG A 190 10.62 1.25 4.14
C ARG A 190 11.91 0.43 4.26
N ARG A 191 11.95 -0.76 3.66
CA ARG A 191 13.08 -1.70 3.77
C ARG A 191 13.98 -1.56 2.55
N LEU A 192 15.08 -0.82 2.68
CA LEU A 192 16.08 -0.77 1.61
C LEU A 192 16.76 -2.13 1.50
N ILE A 193 16.69 -2.76 0.33
CA ILE A 193 17.30 -4.06 0.07
C ILE A 193 18.51 -3.90 -0.85
N ARG A 194 19.65 -4.48 -0.45
CA ARG A 194 20.86 -4.61 -1.28
C ARG A 194 21.29 -6.07 -1.26
N GLU A 195 21.47 -6.64 -2.46
CA GLU A 195 21.91 -8.04 -2.61
C GLU A 195 21.00 -9.05 -1.85
N GLY A 196 19.70 -8.76 -1.80
CA GLY A 196 18.72 -9.61 -1.11
C GLY A 196 18.75 -9.52 0.42
N LYS A 197 19.48 -8.56 0.99
CA LYS A 197 19.58 -8.30 2.44
C LYS A 197 19.14 -6.89 2.80
N TRP A 198 18.59 -6.75 4.00
CA TRP A 198 18.21 -5.45 4.54
C TRP A 198 19.44 -4.57 4.75
N ALA A 199 19.41 -3.37 4.21
CA ALA A 199 20.51 -2.40 4.21
C ALA A 199 20.18 -1.09 4.95
N GLY A 200 19.03 -1.03 5.62
CA GLY A 200 18.59 0.16 6.37
C GLY A 200 17.15 0.56 6.10
N PHE A 201 16.71 1.60 6.80
CA PHE A 201 15.45 2.25 6.51
C PHE A 201 15.58 3.22 5.34
N GLY A 202 14.58 3.22 4.46
CA GLY A 202 14.45 4.14 3.34
C GLY A 202 13.40 3.65 2.35
N PHE A 203 13.01 4.51 1.41
CA PHE A 203 11.93 4.17 0.49
C PHE A 203 12.38 3.18 -0.59
N GLN A 204 11.92 1.94 -0.49
CA GLN A 204 12.11 0.88 -1.47
C GLN A 204 10.89 0.84 -2.42
N ARG A 205 10.98 1.58 -3.53
CA ARG A 205 9.85 1.79 -4.47
C ARG A 205 9.23 0.49 -5.01
N ASN A 206 10.06 -0.51 -5.33
CA ASN A 206 9.60 -1.81 -5.85
C ASN A 206 9.25 -2.82 -4.73
N GLY A 207 9.35 -2.43 -3.46
CA GLY A 207 8.90 -3.26 -2.35
C GLY A 207 7.37 -3.38 -2.31
N PRO A 208 6.83 -4.47 -1.75
CA PRO A 208 5.40 -4.64 -1.60
C PRO A 208 4.81 -3.58 -0.67
N VAL A 209 3.58 -3.16 -0.97
CA VAL A 209 2.78 -2.19 -0.18
C VAL A 209 1.33 -2.67 -0.18
N ASP A 210 0.44 -2.06 0.59
CA ASP A 210 -1.01 -2.24 0.44
C ASP A 210 -1.68 -0.86 0.42
N HIS A 211 -2.05 -0.44 -0.79
CA HIS A 211 -2.68 0.85 -1.07
C HIS A 211 -4.21 0.79 -1.02
N SER A 212 -4.81 -0.32 -0.60
CA SER A 212 -6.26 -0.37 -0.44
C SER A 212 -6.71 0.57 0.69
N LEU A 213 -7.88 1.16 0.50
CA LEU A 213 -8.60 1.91 1.53
C LEU A 213 -10.01 1.31 1.67
N PRO A 214 -10.18 0.23 2.44
CA PRO A 214 -11.49 -0.27 2.81
C PRO A 214 -12.23 0.77 3.66
N VAL A 215 -13.52 0.96 3.39
CA VAL A 215 -14.38 1.90 4.12
C VAL A 215 -15.74 1.27 4.39
N LEU A 216 -16.19 1.31 5.64
CA LEU A 216 -17.56 1.00 6.07
C LEU A 216 -18.22 2.30 6.55
N VAL A 217 -19.46 2.53 6.15
CA VAL A 217 -20.31 3.63 6.64
C VAL A 217 -21.57 3.07 7.28
N ALA A 218 -22.00 3.71 8.38
CA ALA A 218 -23.32 3.51 8.97
C ALA A 218 -24.15 4.77 8.77
N ARG A 219 -25.28 4.65 8.05
CA ARG A 219 -26.19 5.77 7.77
C ARG A 219 -27.49 5.61 8.56
N ASP A 220 -27.94 6.69 9.19
CA ASP A 220 -29.27 6.69 9.83
C ASP A 220 -30.41 6.65 8.80
N ILE A 221 -31.64 6.55 9.30
CA ILE A 221 -32.85 6.52 8.46
C ILE A 221 -33.04 7.78 7.59
N LYS A 222 -32.32 8.88 7.89
CA LYS A 222 -32.33 10.11 7.08
C LYS A 222 -31.21 10.14 6.05
N GLY A 223 -30.37 9.10 5.98
CA GLY A 223 -29.23 8.98 5.08
C GLY A 223 -27.94 9.63 5.58
N ASN A 224 -27.95 10.24 6.77
CA ASN A 224 -26.75 10.90 7.31
C ASN A 224 -25.76 9.85 7.79
N ALA A 225 -24.48 10.03 7.45
CA ALA A 225 -23.42 9.21 8.02
C ALA A 225 -23.30 9.48 9.53
N ARG A 226 -23.36 8.41 10.33
CA ARG A 226 -23.24 8.42 11.80
C ARG A 226 -21.98 7.72 12.30
N ALA A 227 -21.42 6.84 11.48
CA ALA A 227 -20.09 6.29 11.67
C ALA A 227 -19.42 6.10 10.31
N VAL A 228 -18.12 6.36 10.27
CA VAL A 228 -17.25 6.04 9.13
C VAL A 228 -16.06 5.28 9.69
N TRP A 229 -15.81 4.08 9.21
CA TRP A 229 -14.65 3.30 9.57
C TRP A 229 -13.82 3.07 8.31
N ALA A 230 -12.56 3.49 8.33
CA ALA A 230 -11.61 3.27 7.25
C ALA A 230 -10.33 2.59 7.75
N ASN A 231 -9.59 1.97 6.84
CA ASN A 231 -8.34 1.27 7.14
C ASN A 231 -7.24 1.60 6.13
N TYR A 232 -6.01 1.76 6.58
CA TYR A 232 -4.87 1.94 5.67
C TYR A 232 -3.59 1.30 6.21
N ALA A 233 -2.85 0.60 5.35
CA ALA A 233 -1.66 -0.17 5.73
C ALA A 233 -0.38 0.68 5.69
N CYS A 234 -0.17 1.51 6.71
CA CYS A 234 1.02 2.35 6.84
C CYS A 234 1.26 2.68 8.30
N HIS A 235 2.52 2.76 8.73
CA HIS A 235 2.87 3.32 10.04
C HIS A 235 2.35 4.77 10.19
N CYS A 236 1.87 5.14 11.38
CA CYS A 236 1.57 6.53 11.77
C CYS A 236 2.83 7.21 12.32
N THR A 237 3.79 7.47 11.43
CA THR A 237 5.13 8.01 11.76
C THR A 237 5.51 9.24 10.91
N THR A 238 4.54 9.93 10.33
CA THR A 238 4.81 11.06 9.43
C THR A 238 5.49 12.22 10.15
N ALA A 239 5.10 12.49 11.39
CA ALA A 239 5.68 13.54 12.23
C ALA A 239 7.10 13.22 12.72
N GLY A 240 7.60 11.99 12.49
CA GLY A 240 8.92 11.55 12.90
C GLY A 240 9.11 11.54 14.42
N SER A 241 10.37 11.68 14.87
CA SER A 241 10.74 11.59 16.29
C SER A 241 10.38 12.81 17.13
N ARG A 242 9.45 13.65 16.67
CA ARG A 242 8.94 14.79 17.43
C ARG A 242 8.42 14.34 18.79
N ASN A 243 8.71 15.09 19.85
CA ASN A 243 8.34 14.73 21.23
C ASN A 243 7.00 15.35 21.69
N HIS A 244 6.09 15.54 20.74
CA HIS A 244 4.75 16.07 20.99
C HIS A 244 3.70 14.97 20.92
N VAL A 245 2.60 15.15 21.65
CA VAL A 245 1.40 14.32 21.55
C VAL A 245 0.66 14.62 20.24
N GLY A 246 0.23 13.59 19.51
CA GLY A 246 -0.55 13.74 18.29
C GLY A 246 -0.97 12.42 17.64
N GLY A 247 -2.07 12.46 16.87
CA GLY A 247 -2.63 11.29 16.18
C GLY A 247 -1.99 10.96 14.84
N ASP A 248 -0.95 11.70 14.42
CA ASP A 248 -0.31 11.63 13.10
C ASP A 248 -1.35 11.71 11.95
N TRP A 249 -1.07 11.09 10.79
CA TRP A 249 -1.96 11.13 9.64
C TRP A 249 -3.35 10.54 9.93
N ALA A 250 -3.46 9.53 10.80
CA ALA A 250 -4.73 8.89 11.16
C ALA A 250 -5.62 9.82 12.00
N GLY A 251 -5.02 10.56 12.93
CA GLY A 251 -5.71 11.61 13.70
C GLY A 251 -6.27 12.70 12.79
N TYR A 252 -5.44 13.23 11.88
CA TYR A 252 -5.87 14.21 10.88
C TYR A 252 -6.94 13.66 9.94
N ALA A 253 -6.83 12.40 9.49
CA ALA A 253 -7.84 11.75 8.67
C ALA A 253 -9.20 11.74 9.38
N ASN A 254 -9.24 11.28 10.64
CA ASN A 254 -10.48 11.25 11.43
C ASN A 254 -11.08 12.65 11.60
N GLU A 255 -10.28 13.64 11.98
CA GLU A 255 -10.75 15.03 12.13
C GLU A 255 -11.35 15.57 10.84
N MET A 256 -10.69 15.34 9.70
CA MET A 256 -11.16 15.83 8.40
C MET A 256 -12.41 15.09 7.91
N ILE A 257 -12.52 13.78 8.16
CA ILE A 257 -13.74 13.00 7.87
C ILE A 257 -14.90 13.49 8.72
N GLU A 258 -14.70 13.72 10.01
CA GLU A 258 -15.75 14.23 10.91
C GLU A 258 -16.15 15.67 10.58
N LYS A 259 -15.22 16.48 10.07
CA LYS A 259 -15.53 17.84 9.56
C LYS A 259 -16.42 17.78 8.31
N GLU A 260 -16.15 16.86 7.40
CA GLU A 260 -16.96 16.63 6.20
C GLU A 260 -18.34 16.03 6.56
N PHE A 261 -18.35 15.03 7.44
CA PHE A 261 -19.55 14.32 7.88
C PHE A 261 -19.84 14.64 9.35
N LYS A 262 -20.36 15.84 9.62
CA LYS A 262 -20.52 16.44 10.98
C LYS A 262 -21.23 15.58 12.02
N SER A 263 -22.07 14.62 11.61
CA SER A 263 -22.81 13.73 12.51
C SER A 263 -22.14 12.37 12.72
N ALA A 264 -21.00 12.13 12.08
CA ALA A 264 -20.27 10.88 12.13
C ALA A 264 -19.18 10.88 13.20
N VAL A 265 -18.95 9.70 13.77
CA VAL A 265 -17.67 9.35 14.43
C VAL A 265 -16.81 8.63 13.39
N SER A 266 -15.58 9.09 13.17
CA SER A 266 -14.65 8.46 12.22
C SER A 266 -13.66 7.56 12.95
N LEU A 267 -13.42 6.34 12.47
CA LEU A 267 -12.43 5.41 13.01
C LEU A 267 -11.39 5.07 11.92
N MET A 268 -10.10 5.14 12.27
CA MET A 268 -9.00 4.70 11.41
C MET A 268 -8.30 3.49 12.03
N THR A 269 -8.35 2.34 11.38
CA THR A 269 -7.51 1.18 11.75
C THR A 269 -6.32 1.05 10.79
N ILE A 270 -5.32 0.28 11.20
CA ILE A 270 -4.11 0.04 10.40
C ILE A 270 -4.15 -1.37 9.81
N GLY A 271 -3.88 -1.48 8.50
CA GLY A 271 -3.77 -2.76 7.79
C GLY A 271 -2.38 -3.38 7.94
N CYS A 272 -2.09 -4.48 7.26
CA CYS A 272 -0.74 -5.09 7.26
C CYS A 272 0.27 -4.18 6.54
N GLY A 273 1.00 -3.37 7.29
CA GLY A 273 1.94 -2.37 6.76
C GLY A 273 3.09 -2.07 7.73
N ALA A 274 3.53 -3.07 8.51
CA ALA A 274 4.62 -2.89 9.46
C ALA A 274 5.97 -2.53 8.81
N ASP A 275 6.16 -2.94 7.56
CA ASP A 275 7.28 -2.57 6.70
C ASP A 275 6.94 -1.43 5.72
N VAL A 276 5.84 -0.70 5.96
CA VAL A 276 5.38 0.43 5.14
C VAL A 276 5.36 1.71 5.98
N GLY A 277 6.03 2.76 5.48
CA GLY A 277 6.07 4.09 6.09
C GLY A 277 5.53 5.18 5.16
N PRO A 278 5.15 6.35 5.70
CA PRO A 278 4.59 7.44 4.92
C PRO A 278 5.63 8.09 3.99
N GLN A 279 5.22 8.45 2.77
CA GLN A 279 6.04 9.09 1.74
C GLN A 279 5.32 10.34 1.18
N PRO A 280 5.83 11.57 1.39
CA PRO A 280 6.97 11.91 2.25
C PRO A 280 6.68 11.78 3.75
N SER A 281 7.72 11.93 4.57
CA SER A 281 7.66 12.00 6.03
C SER A 281 8.60 13.09 6.54
N GLY A 282 8.41 13.55 7.77
CA GLY A 282 9.30 14.48 8.46
C GLY A 282 8.64 15.75 9.00
N GLY A 283 7.32 15.89 8.86
CA GLY A 283 6.62 17.08 9.34
C GLY A 283 5.10 16.94 9.43
N LEU A 284 4.51 17.81 10.26
CA LEU A 284 3.05 17.85 10.49
C LEU A 284 2.26 18.19 9.23
N GLU A 285 2.81 19.02 8.35
CA GLU A 285 2.14 19.36 7.09
C GLU A 285 1.99 18.15 6.16
N ASP A 286 2.96 17.24 6.16
CA ASP A 286 2.83 15.99 5.41
C ASP A 286 1.82 15.06 6.07
N ALA A 287 1.78 15.01 7.42
CA ALA A 287 0.76 14.26 8.15
C ALA A 287 -0.66 14.74 7.81
N LYS A 288 -0.86 16.06 7.72
CA LYS A 288 -2.12 16.68 7.28
C LYS A 288 -2.46 16.34 5.83
N LYS A 289 -1.49 16.34 4.90
CA LYS A 289 -1.71 15.97 3.50
C LYS A 289 -2.11 14.49 3.36
N HIS A 290 -1.49 13.61 4.12
CA HIS A 290 -1.84 12.18 4.15
C HIS A 290 -3.25 11.97 4.70
N GLY A 291 -3.57 12.62 5.83
CA GLY A 291 -4.93 12.62 6.38
C GLY A 291 -5.97 13.18 5.40
N SER A 292 -5.64 14.27 4.71
CA SER A 292 -6.50 14.85 3.66
C SER A 292 -6.73 13.91 2.49
N SER A 293 -5.72 13.13 2.10
CA SER A 293 -5.83 12.16 1.00
C SER A 293 -6.82 11.04 1.36
N ILE A 294 -6.77 10.55 2.60
CA ILE A 294 -7.75 9.59 3.13
C ILE A 294 -9.15 10.20 3.15
N ALA A 295 -9.30 11.39 3.74
CA ALA A 295 -10.62 12.04 3.87
C ALA A 295 -11.28 12.32 2.50
N LYS A 296 -10.49 12.76 1.51
CA LYS A 296 -10.97 12.96 0.13
C LYS A 296 -11.45 11.66 -0.50
N GLU A 297 -10.70 10.56 -0.35
CA GLU A 297 -11.11 9.29 -0.91
C GLU A 297 -12.32 8.70 -0.20
N VAL A 298 -12.40 8.81 1.13
CA VAL A 298 -13.60 8.46 1.90
C VAL A 298 -14.82 9.22 1.37
N LYS A 299 -14.71 10.54 1.15
CA LYS A 299 -15.79 11.34 0.56
C LYS A 299 -16.21 10.80 -0.80
N ASN A 300 -15.25 10.60 -1.70
CA ASN A 300 -15.51 10.07 -3.05
C ASN A 300 -16.23 8.71 -3.02
N LEU A 301 -15.89 7.84 -2.06
CA LEU A 301 -16.50 6.52 -1.91
C LEU A 301 -17.93 6.62 -1.35
N LEU A 302 -18.16 7.49 -0.38
CA LEU A 302 -19.47 7.68 0.25
C LEU A 302 -20.49 8.35 -0.69
N GLU A 303 -20.05 9.00 -1.78
CA GLU A 303 -20.89 9.54 -2.85
C GLU A 303 -21.30 8.50 -3.90
N LYS A 304 -20.67 7.31 -3.89
CA LYS A 304 -20.95 6.20 -4.82
C LYS A 304 -21.85 5.15 -4.18
N GLU A 305 -22.37 4.24 -5.01
CA GLU A 305 -23.05 3.04 -4.53
C GLU A 305 -22.08 2.16 -3.73
N MET A 306 -22.50 1.75 -2.53
CA MET A 306 -21.73 0.90 -1.63
C MET A 306 -22.41 -0.46 -1.47
N ILE A 307 -21.64 -1.51 -1.20
CA ILE A 307 -22.17 -2.85 -1.00
C ILE A 307 -22.91 -2.88 0.35
N PRO A 308 -24.23 -3.15 0.38
CA PRO A 308 -24.99 -3.18 1.62
C PRO A 308 -24.56 -4.37 2.49
N LEU A 309 -24.52 -4.17 3.81
CA LEU A 309 -24.13 -5.19 4.79
C LEU A 309 -25.28 -5.52 5.74
N PRO A 310 -25.53 -6.81 6.05
CA PRO A 310 -26.64 -7.23 6.92
C PRO A 310 -26.39 -7.02 8.43
N GLY A 311 -25.29 -6.37 8.81
CA GLY A 311 -24.73 -6.43 10.17
C GLY A 311 -23.76 -7.60 10.32
N VAL A 312 -23.16 -7.73 11.52
CA VAL A 312 -22.26 -8.84 11.83
C VAL A 312 -23.07 -10.10 12.10
N THR A 313 -22.91 -11.10 11.24
CA THR A 313 -23.64 -12.38 11.33
C THR A 313 -22.84 -13.46 12.04
N SER A 314 -21.52 -13.34 12.09
CA SER A 314 -20.64 -14.29 12.78
C SER A 314 -19.41 -13.59 13.33
N VAL A 315 -19.01 -13.97 14.53
CA VAL A 315 -17.72 -13.61 15.15
C VAL A 315 -17.02 -14.90 15.54
N THR A 316 -15.85 -15.15 14.95
CA THR A 316 -15.02 -16.32 15.23
C THR A 316 -13.60 -15.87 15.59
N GLY A 317 -12.85 -16.73 16.26
CA GLY A 317 -11.46 -16.47 16.58
C GLY A 317 -10.72 -17.73 16.94
N THR A 318 -9.40 -17.64 16.91
CA THR A 318 -8.47 -18.70 17.29
C THR A 318 -7.20 -18.06 17.86
N THR A 319 -6.38 -18.88 18.51
CA THR A 319 -5.06 -18.46 18.98
C THR A 319 -4.01 -19.32 18.30
N ALA A 320 -3.26 -18.72 17.39
CA ALA A 320 -2.12 -19.36 16.75
C ALA A 320 -0.92 -19.42 17.71
N LYS A 321 -0.06 -20.43 17.54
CA LYS A 321 1.19 -20.61 18.29
C LYS A 321 2.35 -20.27 17.37
N LEU A 322 2.81 -19.03 17.41
CA LEU A 322 3.85 -18.58 16.48
C LEU A 322 5.22 -19.09 16.94
N PRO A 323 5.93 -19.85 16.10
CA PRO A 323 7.16 -20.50 16.50
C PRO A 323 8.31 -19.49 16.57
N LEU A 324 9.05 -19.51 17.68
CA LEU A 324 10.30 -18.78 17.87
C LEU A 324 11.48 -19.74 17.75
N MET A 325 12.66 -19.20 17.43
CA MET A 325 13.89 -19.95 17.64
C MET A 325 13.99 -20.41 19.10
N LYS A 326 14.56 -21.61 19.29
CA LYS A 326 14.75 -22.18 20.62
C LYS A 326 15.44 -21.18 21.56
N PRO A 327 14.86 -20.85 22.73
CA PRO A 327 15.47 -19.95 23.69
C PRO A 327 16.87 -20.40 24.11
N LEU A 328 17.76 -19.43 24.30
CA LEU A 328 19.12 -19.67 24.74
C LEU A 328 19.15 -20.13 26.21
N PRO A 329 20.16 -20.92 26.62
CA PRO A 329 20.23 -21.46 27.98
C PRO A 329 20.50 -20.37 29.02
N ARG A 330 20.17 -20.64 30.29
CA ARG A 330 20.40 -19.73 31.44
C ARG A 330 21.80 -19.09 31.43
N LYS A 331 22.86 -19.87 31.18
CA LYS A 331 24.24 -19.41 31.13
C LYS A 331 24.47 -18.26 30.13
N HIS A 332 23.76 -18.26 29.00
CA HIS A 332 23.82 -17.15 28.05
C HIS A 332 23.22 -15.87 28.63
N TRP A 333 22.03 -15.96 29.23
CA TRP A 333 21.39 -14.79 29.82
C TRP A 333 22.16 -14.26 31.03
N GLU A 334 22.76 -15.13 31.83
CA GLU A 334 23.65 -14.72 32.93
C GLU A 334 24.87 -13.94 32.45
N SER A 335 25.44 -14.25 31.28
CA SER A 335 26.57 -13.52 30.74
C SER A 335 26.18 -12.16 30.15
N GLN A 336 24.92 -11.98 29.75
CA GLN A 336 24.41 -10.74 29.15
C GLN A 336 23.77 -9.78 30.17
N LYS A 337 23.33 -10.25 31.35
CA LYS A 337 22.55 -9.45 32.32
C LYS A 337 23.20 -8.15 32.79
N SER A 338 24.54 -8.08 32.74
CA SER A 338 25.32 -6.91 33.15
C SER A 338 25.56 -5.91 32.02
N ALA A 339 25.12 -6.19 30.79
CA ALA A 339 25.19 -5.25 29.69
C ALA A 339 24.22 -4.08 29.95
N GLY A 340 24.71 -2.83 29.83
CA GLY A 340 23.89 -1.62 29.94
C GLY A 340 23.04 -1.32 28.70
N SER A 341 22.53 -2.36 28.02
CA SER A 341 21.81 -2.28 26.74
C SER A 341 20.45 -2.97 26.81
N PHE A 342 19.64 -2.85 25.76
CA PHE A 342 18.38 -3.60 25.64
C PHE A 342 18.57 -5.11 25.77
N GLN A 343 19.70 -5.65 25.32
CA GLN A 343 20.03 -7.07 25.48
C GLN A 343 20.24 -7.45 26.95
N GLY A 344 20.83 -6.56 27.76
CA GLY A 344 20.98 -6.82 29.20
C GLY A 344 19.65 -6.81 29.94
N GLU A 345 18.74 -5.89 29.59
CA GLU A 345 17.38 -5.88 30.13
C GLU A 345 16.55 -7.08 29.67
N LEU A 346 16.68 -7.49 28.40
CA LEU A 346 16.09 -8.75 27.93
C LEU A 346 16.63 -9.93 28.72
N ALA A 347 17.95 -9.99 28.96
CA ALA A 347 18.56 -11.08 29.72
C ALA A 347 18.02 -11.15 31.16
N LYS A 348 17.83 -10.01 31.83
CA LYS A 348 17.16 -9.96 33.15
C LYS A 348 15.74 -10.49 33.06
N ALA A 349 14.97 -10.09 32.05
CA ALA A 349 13.61 -10.58 31.85
C ALA A 349 13.56 -12.11 31.61
N MET A 350 14.48 -12.64 30.81
CA MET A 350 14.59 -14.08 30.54
C MET A 350 14.99 -14.88 31.79
N LEU A 351 15.92 -14.36 32.60
CA LEU A 351 16.27 -14.98 33.89
C LEU A 351 15.09 -14.99 34.85
N ASN A 352 14.36 -13.88 34.97
CA ASN A 352 13.14 -13.82 35.78
C ASN A 352 12.08 -14.82 35.31
N GLN A 353 11.94 -15.03 34.00
CA GLN A 353 11.03 -16.04 33.46
C GLN A 353 11.49 -17.46 33.80
N LEU A 354 12.78 -17.75 33.68
CA LEU A 354 13.34 -19.04 34.10
C LEU A 354 13.15 -19.30 35.61
N ASP A 355 13.32 -18.27 36.44
CA ASP A 355 13.19 -18.39 37.89
C ASP A 355 11.73 -18.59 38.33
N SER A 356 10.77 -17.95 37.64
CA SER A 356 9.34 -17.99 37.99
C SER A 356 8.56 -19.14 37.34
N ALA A 357 8.89 -19.51 36.10
CA ALA A 357 8.15 -20.50 35.31
C ALA A 357 8.98 -21.75 34.97
N GLY A 358 10.25 -21.81 35.34
CA GLY A 358 11.15 -22.94 35.07
C GLY A 358 11.61 -23.07 33.61
N SER A 359 11.00 -22.32 32.68
CA SER A 359 11.30 -22.37 31.25
C SER A 359 10.96 -21.05 30.54
N ILE A 360 11.58 -20.83 29.38
CA ILE A 360 11.24 -19.74 28.46
C ILE A 360 10.41 -20.33 27.33
N SER A 361 9.30 -19.69 26.98
CA SER A 361 8.46 -20.12 25.87
C SER A 361 9.22 -20.01 24.54
N SER A 362 9.13 -21.05 23.70
CA SER A 362 9.58 -21.02 22.30
C SER A 362 8.44 -20.64 21.34
N GLU A 363 7.33 -20.13 21.86
CA GLU A 363 6.14 -19.77 21.08
C GLU A 363 5.52 -18.47 21.60
N VAL A 364 4.87 -17.73 20.69
CA VAL A 364 4.01 -16.59 21.00
C VAL A 364 2.55 -16.98 20.78
N ASN A 365 1.71 -16.79 21.80
CA ASN A 365 0.26 -16.91 21.66
C ASN A 365 -0.27 -15.72 20.86
N TYR A 366 -0.86 -15.98 19.71
CA TYR A 366 -1.23 -14.96 18.75
C TYR A 366 -2.74 -14.98 18.47
N PRO A 367 -3.51 -14.05 19.05
CA PRO A 367 -4.96 -14.02 18.84
C PRO A 367 -5.29 -13.55 17.43
N ILE A 368 -6.19 -14.28 16.79
CA ILE A 368 -6.76 -13.97 15.48
C ILE A 368 -8.28 -13.96 15.64
N GLN A 369 -8.94 -12.93 15.13
CA GLN A 369 -10.39 -12.82 15.16
C GLN A 369 -10.91 -12.47 13.77
N SER A 370 -12.12 -12.93 13.44
CA SER A 370 -12.80 -12.55 12.20
C SER A 370 -14.27 -12.21 12.43
N TRP A 371 -14.76 -11.22 11.69
CA TRP A 371 -16.18 -10.87 11.61
C TRP A 371 -16.69 -11.16 10.20
N LYS A 372 -17.85 -11.82 10.08
CA LYS A 372 -18.55 -12.01 8.80
C LYS A 372 -19.78 -11.13 8.76
N PHE A 373 -20.02 -10.48 7.63
CA PHE A 373 -21.23 -9.73 7.33
C PHE A 373 -22.03 -10.47 6.25
N GLY A 374 -22.65 -11.58 6.66
CA GLY A 374 -23.19 -12.57 5.74
C GLY A 374 -22.09 -13.11 4.82
N ASP A 375 -22.41 -13.22 3.54
CA ASP A 375 -21.49 -13.58 2.46
C ASP A 375 -20.87 -12.36 1.77
N ARG A 376 -21.08 -11.13 2.28
CA ARG A 376 -20.69 -9.90 1.57
C ARG A 376 -19.31 -9.39 1.93
N LEU A 377 -18.85 -9.63 3.15
CA LEU A 377 -17.56 -9.17 3.66
C LEU A 377 -17.09 -10.04 4.83
N ALA A 378 -15.82 -10.41 4.82
CA ALA A 378 -15.07 -10.87 5.98
C ALA A 378 -14.06 -9.82 6.42
N MET A 379 -14.07 -9.48 7.71
CA MET A 379 -13.02 -8.67 8.35
C MET A 379 -12.13 -9.58 9.20
N VAL A 380 -10.82 -9.43 9.08
CA VAL A 380 -9.81 -10.15 9.87
C VAL A 380 -9.10 -9.16 10.79
N PHE A 381 -8.81 -9.58 12.02
CA PHE A 381 -8.07 -8.81 13.01
C PHE A 381 -6.86 -9.60 13.48
N LEU A 382 -5.68 -9.06 13.19
CA LEU A 382 -4.38 -9.64 13.47
C LEU A 382 -3.66 -8.82 14.55
N ALA A 383 -2.99 -9.50 15.47
CA ALA A 383 -2.22 -8.85 16.54
C ALA A 383 -0.86 -8.31 16.06
N GLY A 384 -0.38 -7.27 16.74
CA GLY A 384 0.96 -6.73 16.52
C GLY A 384 1.20 -6.03 15.18
N GLU A 385 2.48 -5.82 14.87
CA GLU A 385 2.94 -5.13 13.68
C GLU A 385 3.14 -6.13 12.54
N VAL A 386 2.10 -6.35 11.76
CA VAL A 386 2.09 -7.35 10.68
C VAL A 386 2.63 -6.74 9.38
N VAL A 387 3.66 -7.36 8.80
CA VAL A 387 4.23 -6.90 7.51
C VAL A 387 3.29 -7.16 6.34
N VAL A 388 3.49 -6.45 5.25
CA VAL A 388 2.57 -6.42 4.11
C VAL A 388 2.38 -7.76 3.40
N ASP A 389 3.34 -8.68 3.45
CA ASP A 389 3.25 -9.98 2.78
C ASP A 389 2.02 -10.79 3.23
N TYR A 390 1.58 -10.61 4.48
CA TYR A 390 0.35 -11.25 4.97
C TYR A 390 -0.89 -10.76 4.22
N SER A 391 -0.99 -9.45 3.94
CA SER A 391 -2.07 -8.93 3.09
C SER A 391 -1.97 -9.46 1.67
N VAL A 392 -0.76 -9.47 1.08
CA VAL A 392 -0.53 -9.99 -0.27
C VAL A 392 -1.01 -11.44 -0.38
N ARG A 393 -0.55 -12.29 0.56
CA ARG A 393 -0.86 -13.72 0.54
C ARG A 393 -2.32 -14.01 0.86
N LEU A 394 -2.90 -13.39 1.89
CA LEU A 394 -4.30 -13.59 2.23
C LEU A 394 -5.24 -13.15 1.10
N ASN A 395 -4.94 -12.05 0.40
CA ASN A 395 -5.72 -11.62 -0.77
C ASN A 395 -5.52 -12.54 -2.00
N SER A 396 -4.48 -13.38 -2.02
CA SER A 396 -4.31 -14.40 -3.06
C SER A 396 -5.03 -15.71 -2.72
N GLU A 397 -5.10 -16.09 -1.44
CA GLU A 397 -5.72 -17.33 -0.97
C GLU A 397 -7.22 -17.19 -0.66
N LEU A 398 -7.67 -15.97 -0.37
CA LEU A 398 -9.06 -15.63 -0.08
C LEU A 398 -9.61 -14.64 -1.12
N ASP A 399 -10.93 -14.49 -1.16
CA ASP A 399 -11.64 -13.58 -2.05
C ASP A 399 -11.39 -12.12 -1.66
N TRP A 400 -10.37 -11.51 -2.25
CA TRP A 400 -9.96 -10.13 -1.96
C TRP A 400 -11.04 -9.11 -2.30
N LYS A 401 -12.07 -9.46 -3.08
CA LYS A 401 -13.22 -8.58 -3.37
C LYS A 401 -14.19 -8.48 -2.20
N ARG A 402 -14.08 -9.38 -1.20
CA ARG A 402 -14.91 -9.45 0.00
C ARG A 402 -14.09 -9.63 1.29
N LEU A 403 -12.85 -9.14 1.30
CA LEU A 403 -11.93 -9.27 2.44
C LEU A 403 -11.41 -7.90 2.88
N TRP A 404 -11.34 -7.70 4.20
CA TRP A 404 -10.71 -6.56 4.86
C TRP A 404 -9.82 -7.04 6.00
N ILE A 405 -8.51 -6.77 5.93
CA ILE A 405 -7.53 -7.21 6.91
C ILE A 405 -7.08 -6.04 7.79
N ASN A 406 -7.21 -6.18 9.10
CA ASN A 406 -6.74 -5.24 10.11
C ASN A 406 -5.57 -5.86 10.87
N ALA A 407 -4.55 -5.06 11.18
CA ALA A 407 -3.46 -5.40 12.09
C ALA A 407 -3.57 -4.55 13.38
N TRP A 408 -2.56 -4.56 14.25
CA TRP A 408 -2.55 -3.82 15.53
C TRP A 408 -3.79 -4.07 16.41
N SER A 409 -4.34 -5.29 16.35
CA SER A 409 -5.61 -5.61 16.98
C SER A 409 -5.47 -6.69 18.05
N ASN A 410 -6.17 -6.51 19.17
CA ASN A 410 -6.30 -7.41 20.31
C ASN A 410 -5.05 -7.67 21.16
N ASP A 411 -3.85 -7.60 20.59
CA ASP A 411 -2.58 -7.72 21.32
C ASP A 411 -1.42 -7.03 20.56
N MET A 412 -0.29 -6.86 21.23
CA MET A 412 0.95 -6.27 20.72
C MET A 412 2.17 -7.16 21.07
N PRO A 413 2.31 -8.32 20.42
CA PRO A 413 3.47 -9.21 20.59
C PRO A 413 4.75 -8.70 19.91
N GLY A 414 4.68 -7.59 19.19
CA GLY A 414 5.77 -7.03 18.38
C GLY A 414 5.56 -7.20 16.88
N TYR A 415 6.66 -7.24 16.14
CA TYR A 415 6.63 -7.43 14.69
C TYR A 415 6.38 -8.89 14.34
N ILE A 416 5.48 -9.09 13.37
CA ILE A 416 5.18 -10.40 12.79
C ILE A 416 5.80 -10.43 11.39
N PRO A 417 7.02 -10.95 11.23
CA PRO A 417 7.70 -10.97 9.94
C PRO A 417 7.15 -12.08 9.04
N SER A 418 7.32 -11.91 7.73
CA SER A 418 7.05 -12.95 6.72
C SER A 418 8.30 -13.76 6.42
N LYS A 419 8.18 -14.84 5.65
CA LYS A 419 9.34 -15.61 5.15
C LYS A 419 10.32 -14.74 4.39
N ARG A 420 9.81 -13.82 3.57
CA ARG A 420 10.63 -12.83 2.83
C ARG A 420 11.40 -11.94 3.80
N VAL A 421 10.71 -11.33 4.76
CA VAL A 421 11.32 -10.40 5.73
C VAL A 421 12.36 -11.11 6.61
N LEU A 422 12.09 -12.35 7.04
CA LEU A 422 13.06 -13.18 7.77
C LEU A 422 14.31 -13.48 6.92
N LYS A 423 14.15 -13.79 5.63
CA LYS A 423 15.29 -14.05 4.72
C LYS A 423 16.15 -12.79 4.49
N GLU A 424 15.50 -11.64 4.37
CA GLU A 424 16.16 -10.33 4.21
C GLU A 424 16.88 -9.88 5.50
N GLY A 425 16.38 -10.28 6.68
CA GLY A 425 16.88 -9.88 8.00
C GLY A 425 16.44 -8.46 8.41
N GLY A 426 17.16 -7.85 9.35
CA GLY A 426 16.97 -6.45 9.72
C GLY A 426 15.91 -6.19 10.78
N TYR A 427 15.27 -5.02 10.73
CA TYR A 427 14.52 -4.49 11.89
C TYR A 427 13.30 -5.33 12.29
N GLU A 428 12.37 -5.56 11.37
CA GLU A 428 11.12 -6.29 11.61
C GLU A 428 11.37 -7.79 11.88
N ALA A 429 12.46 -8.35 11.34
CA ALA A 429 12.80 -9.77 11.51
C ALA A 429 13.53 -10.06 12.83
N GLU A 430 14.50 -9.21 13.20
CA GLU A 430 15.50 -9.53 14.22
C GLU A 430 15.60 -8.43 15.29
N PHE A 431 15.93 -7.19 14.89
CA PHE A 431 16.39 -6.18 15.85
C PHE A 431 15.28 -5.71 16.79
N SER A 432 14.05 -5.64 16.31
CA SER A 432 12.91 -5.12 17.09
C SER A 432 12.42 -6.09 18.17
N GLN A 433 12.70 -7.39 18.02
CA GLN A 433 12.14 -8.45 18.88
C GLN A 433 12.56 -8.29 20.35
N VAL A 434 13.76 -7.73 20.58
CA VAL A 434 14.27 -7.41 21.93
C VAL A 434 13.35 -6.45 22.69
N TYR A 435 12.77 -5.45 22.01
CA TYR A 435 11.92 -4.43 22.67
C TYR A 435 10.65 -5.03 23.25
N TYR A 436 10.14 -6.07 22.58
CA TYR A 436 8.94 -6.80 22.95
C TYR A 436 9.21 -7.93 23.95
N GLY A 437 10.46 -8.10 24.40
CA GLY A 437 10.82 -9.11 25.39
C GLY A 437 10.88 -10.52 24.82
N LEU A 438 11.07 -10.67 23.51
CA LEU A 438 11.13 -11.99 22.87
C LEU A 438 12.54 -12.59 22.98
N PRO A 439 12.66 -13.91 23.24
CA PRO A 439 13.95 -14.58 23.46
C PRO A 439 14.79 -14.76 22.18
N GLY A 440 14.20 -14.51 21.01
CA GLY A 440 14.84 -14.67 19.71
C GLY A 440 13.87 -14.37 18.57
N PRO A 441 14.34 -14.40 17.31
CA PRO A 441 13.49 -14.22 16.13
C PRO A 441 12.50 -15.38 15.94
N TYR A 442 11.45 -15.12 15.15
CA TYR A 442 10.51 -16.13 14.69
C TYR A 442 11.18 -17.13 13.72
N LEU A 443 10.66 -18.36 13.69
CA LEU A 443 11.00 -19.32 12.64
C LEU A 443 10.19 -19.04 11.35
N PRO A 444 10.67 -19.41 10.15
CA PRO A 444 10.01 -19.13 8.87
C PRO A 444 8.56 -19.61 8.75
N GLU A 445 8.17 -20.62 9.54
CA GLU A 445 6.82 -21.18 9.61
C GLU A 445 5.79 -20.20 10.20
N VAL A 446 6.23 -19.09 10.81
CA VAL A 446 5.33 -18.05 11.37
C VAL A 446 4.30 -17.57 10.36
N GLU A 447 4.70 -17.40 9.10
CA GLU A 447 3.80 -16.93 8.06
C GLU A 447 2.71 -17.96 7.72
N ASP A 448 3.11 -19.22 7.53
CA ASP A 448 2.15 -20.31 7.27
C ASP A 448 1.22 -20.54 8.46
N THR A 449 1.73 -20.36 9.68
CA THR A 449 0.94 -20.54 10.90
C THR A 449 -0.20 -19.51 10.99
N VAL A 450 0.10 -18.23 10.75
CA VAL A 450 -0.94 -17.18 10.76
C VAL A 450 -1.87 -17.33 9.57
N VAL A 451 -1.34 -17.50 8.35
CA VAL A 451 -2.17 -17.60 7.14
C VAL A 451 -3.06 -18.82 7.20
N GLY A 452 -2.53 -19.99 7.60
CA GLY A 452 -3.31 -21.21 7.81
C GLY A 452 -4.45 -20.98 8.80
N ALA A 453 -4.17 -20.37 9.96
CA ALA A 453 -5.20 -20.08 10.95
C ALA A 453 -6.30 -19.12 10.44
N VAL A 454 -5.96 -18.12 9.62
CA VAL A 454 -6.97 -17.23 9.00
C VAL A 454 -7.76 -17.97 7.93
N THR A 455 -7.08 -18.74 7.08
CA THR A 455 -7.68 -19.53 6.01
C THR A 455 -8.63 -20.58 6.58
N ASP A 456 -8.30 -21.25 7.68
CA ASP A 456 -9.19 -22.21 8.36
C ASP A 456 -10.50 -21.56 8.84
N LEU A 457 -10.46 -20.29 9.25
CA LEU A 457 -11.67 -19.56 9.67
C LEU A 457 -12.59 -19.16 8.50
N LEU A 458 -12.03 -18.99 7.30
CA LEU A 458 -12.69 -18.26 6.21
C LEU A 458 -12.83 -19.03 4.89
N LYS A 459 -11.99 -20.01 4.60
CA LYS A 459 -11.85 -20.62 3.26
C LYS A 459 -13.15 -21.20 2.71
N ASN A 460 -14.00 -21.75 3.57
CA ASN A 460 -15.27 -22.34 3.15
C ASN A 460 -16.25 -21.31 2.56
N ASP A 461 -16.21 -20.06 3.03
CA ASP A 461 -17.16 -19.00 2.63
C ASP A 461 -16.51 -17.90 1.77
N PHE A 462 -15.20 -17.72 1.92
CA PHE A 462 -14.41 -16.63 1.34
C PHE A 462 -13.11 -17.12 0.69
N GLY A 463 -12.98 -18.39 0.32
CA GLY A 463 -11.85 -18.86 -0.48
C GLY A 463 -11.75 -18.13 -1.82
N ALA A 464 -10.52 -17.90 -2.30
CA ALA A 464 -10.29 -17.32 -3.61
C ALA A 464 -10.90 -18.21 -4.71
N LYS A 465 -11.42 -17.58 -5.77
CA LYS A 465 -11.82 -18.28 -6.99
C LYS A 465 -10.59 -18.65 -7.81
N GLU A 466 -10.64 -19.77 -8.54
CA GLU A 466 -9.52 -20.22 -9.38
C GLU A 466 -9.07 -19.19 -10.43
N ASP A 467 -10.01 -18.38 -10.93
CA ASP A 467 -9.80 -17.34 -11.94
C ASP A 467 -9.58 -15.94 -11.35
N GLN A 468 -9.40 -15.82 -10.03
CA GLN A 468 -9.25 -14.53 -9.37
C GLN A 468 -7.94 -13.83 -9.80
N GLU A 469 -8.06 -12.64 -10.39
CA GLU A 469 -6.92 -11.76 -10.65
C GLU A 469 -6.21 -11.33 -9.36
N ALA A 470 -4.92 -11.04 -9.45
CA ALA A 470 -4.18 -10.46 -8.33
C ALA A 470 -4.77 -9.10 -7.93
N ALA A 471 -4.79 -8.84 -6.62
CA ALA A 471 -5.25 -7.55 -6.10
C ALA A 471 -4.39 -6.38 -6.66
N PRO A 472 -5.01 -5.33 -7.22
CA PRO A 472 -4.29 -4.29 -7.97
C PRO A 472 -3.57 -3.25 -7.08
N PHE A 473 -3.63 -3.40 -5.76
CA PHE A 473 -3.18 -2.40 -4.79
C PHE A 473 -1.93 -2.82 -3.99
N HIS A 474 -1.28 -3.94 -4.35
CA HIS A 474 -0.10 -4.44 -3.63
C HIS A 474 1.26 -3.93 -4.12
N ARG A 475 1.25 -2.93 -5.01
CA ARG A 475 2.45 -2.34 -5.60
C ARG A 475 2.33 -0.83 -5.60
N PHE A 476 3.48 -0.16 -5.45
CA PHE A 476 3.53 1.27 -5.63
C PHE A 476 3.13 1.60 -7.08
N PRO A 477 2.27 2.61 -7.32
CA PRO A 477 1.85 2.96 -8.67
C PRO A 477 3.03 3.35 -9.56
N SER A 478 2.99 2.89 -10.81
CA SER A 478 3.93 3.36 -11.80
C SER A 478 3.76 4.87 -12.00
N PRO A 479 4.85 5.65 -12.05
CA PRO A 479 4.83 7.05 -12.42
C PRO A 479 4.59 7.23 -13.92
N GLU A 480 4.53 6.16 -14.73
CA GLU A 480 4.34 6.22 -16.19
C GLU A 480 3.18 7.15 -16.61
N PRO A 481 1.96 7.09 -16.03
CA PRO A 481 0.89 8.02 -16.38
C PRO A 481 1.24 9.49 -16.08
N ALA A 482 1.90 9.76 -14.95
CA ALA A 482 2.35 11.10 -14.60
C ALA A 482 3.48 11.58 -15.54
N THR A 483 4.37 10.68 -15.94
CA THR A 483 5.42 10.92 -16.93
C THR A 483 4.82 11.39 -18.25
N PHE A 484 3.79 10.72 -18.77
CA PHE A 484 3.10 11.18 -19.99
C PHE A 484 2.42 12.54 -19.83
N LYS A 485 1.84 12.85 -18.66
CA LYS A 485 1.31 14.20 -18.38
C LYS A 485 2.42 15.26 -18.38
N ARG A 486 3.60 14.97 -17.82
CA ARG A 486 4.75 15.89 -17.85
C ARG A 486 5.26 16.11 -19.26
N ILE A 487 5.37 15.05 -20.06
CA ILE A 487 5.74 15.13 -21.48
C ILE A 487 4.74 16.04 -22.21
N ALA A 488 3.43 15.80 -22.07
CA ALA A 488 2.40 16.62 -22.71
C ALA A 488 2.52 18.11 -22.33
N SER A 489 2.83 18.43 -21.08
CA SER A 489 3.06 19.80 -20.61
C SER A 489 4.32 20.42 -21.24
N TRP A 490 5.45 19.71 -21.20
CA TRP A 490 6.71 20.18 -21.81
C TRP A 490 6.59 20.40 -23.33
N LEU A 491 5.84 19.55 -24.02
CA LEU A 491 5.58 19.69 -25.46
C LEU A 491 4.71 20.91 -25.81
N LYS A 492 3.83 21.35 -24.90
CA LYS A 492 2.99 22.54 -25.10
C LYS A 492 3.77 23.83 -24.90
N GLU A 493 4.68 23.85 -23.91
CA GLU A 493 5.42 25.04 -23.51
C GLU A 493 6.93 24.74 -23.36
N PRO A 494 7.67 24.57 -24.47
CA PRO A 494 9.12 24.40 -24.43
C PRO A 494 9.80 25.66 -23.86
N LYS A 495 10.79 25.47 -22.99
CA LYS A 495 11.38 26.54 -22.17
C LYS A 495 12.53 27.29 -22.86
N SER A 496 13.04 26.80 -23.99
CA SER A 496 14.15 27.41 -24.74
C SER A 496 14.04 27.15 -26.25
N GLU A 497 14.77 27.91 -27.07
CA GLU A 497 14.86 27.66 -28.52
C GLU A 497 15.45 26.29 -28.84
N LYS A 498 16.42 25.83 -28.03
CA LYS A 498 16.96 24.47 -28.12
C LYS A 498 15.86 23.42 -27.87
N ASP A 499 15.03 23.64 -26.86
CA ASP A 499 13.89 22.74 -26.57
C ASP A 499 12.87 22.75 -27.72
N LYS A 500 12.57 23.91 -28.29
CA LYS A 500 11.65 24.01 -29.45
C LYS A 500 12.11 23.16 -30.63
N ALA A 501 13.37 23.27 -31.02
CA ALA A 501 13.93 22.48 -32.12
C ALA A 501 13.83 20.96 -31.85
N ILE A 502 14.08 20.55 -30.60
CA ILE A 502 13.99 19.14 -30.22
C ILE A 502 12.53 18.68 -30.18
N VAL A 503 11.60 19.49 -29.66
CA VAL A 503 10.17 19.19 -29.67
C VAL A 503 9.65 19.00 -31.10
N GLU A 504 10.06 19.86 -32.03
CA GLU A 504 9.71 19.72 -33.45
C GLU A 504 10.25 18.42 -34.04
N LYS A 505 11.50 18.08 -33.71
CA LYS A 505 12.11 16.84 -34.18
C LYS A 505 11.45 15.59 -33.61
N VAL A 506 11.12 15.58 -32.33
CA VAL A 506 10.37 14.50 -31.68
C VAL A 506 8.97 14.37 -32.31
N ARG A 507 8.31 15.49 -32.62
CA ARG A 507 7.01 15.51 -33.31
C ARG A 507 7.09 14.85 -34.68
N GLU A 508 8.13 15.16 -35.47
CA GLU A 508 8.41 14.52 -36.75
C GLU A 508 8.65 13.01 -36.57
N CYS A 509 9.47 12.63 -35.58
CA CYS A 509 9.77 11.23 -35.29
C CYS A 509 8.51 10.44 -34.91
N ILE A 510 7.59 11.01 -34.14
CA ILE A 510 6.37 10.29 -33.72
C ILE A 510 5.37 10.11 -34.87
N ARG A 511 5.32 11.07 -35.80
CA ARG A 511 4.51 10.97 -37.03
C ARG A 511 5.04 9.89 -37.97
N SER A 512 6.37 9.79 -38.08
CA SER A 512 7.08 8.79 -38.89
C SER A 512 7.38 7.48 -38.15
N ALA A 513 7.02 7.37 -36.87
CA ALA A 513 7.31 6.20 -36.05
C ALA A 513 6.57 4.96 -36.55
N VAL A 514 7.32 3.94 -36.93
CA VAL A 514 6.78 2.65 -37.33
C VAL A 514 6.52 1.81 -36.07
N PRO A 515 5.28 1.35 -35.83
CA PRO A 515 5.00 0.48 -34.70
C PRO A 515 5.72 -0.87 -34.91
N ALA A 516 6.73 -1.13 -34.10
CA ALA A 516 7.48 -2.36 -34.12
C ALA A 516 7.82 -2.80 -32.69
N HIS A 517 7.97 -4.10 -32.49
CA HIS A 517 8.45 -4.66 -31.22
C HIS A 517 9.97 -4.78 -31.30
N ALA A 518 10.68 -4.15 -30.38
CA ALA A 518 12.11 -4.39 -30.24
C ALA A 518 12.35 -5.76 -29.60
N THR A 519 13.12 -6.62 -30.26
CA THR A 519 13.51 -7.94 -29.74
C THR A 519 15.02 -7.98 -29.52
N MET A 520 15.45 -8.29 -28.29
CA MET A 520 16.86 -8.48 -27.96
C MET A 520 17.41 -9.70 -28.68
N VAL A 521 18.56 -9.57 -29.32
CA VAL A 521 19.12 -10.65 -30.17
C VAL A 521 20.39 -11.26 -29.58
N SER A 522 21.27 -10.46 -28.97
CA SER A 522 22.48 -10.93 -28.26
C SER A 522 23.34 -9.76 -27.77
N GLY A 523 24.22 -10.01 -26.80
CA GLY A 523 25.25 -9.06 -26.37
C GLY A 523 25.93 -9.41 -25.04
N GLN A 524 26.99 -8.67 -24.70
CA GLN A 524 27.62 -8.64 -23.37
C GLN A 524 26.84 -7.74 -22.39
N GLY A 525 25.55 -7.51 -22.65
CA GLY A 525 24.70 -6.70 -21.79
C GLY A 525 24.55 -7.39 -20.44
N GLN A 526 24.76 -6.63 -19.37
CA GLN A 526 24.56 -7.12 -18.00
C GLN A 526 23.13 -6.77 -17.57
N GLY A 527 22.44 -7.72 -16.92
CA GLY A 527 21.16 -7.48 -16.28
C GLY A 527 21.35 -6.75 -14.96
N THR A 528 20.57 -5.70 -14.71
CA THR A 528 20.50 -5.04 -13.40
C THR A 528 19.12 -4.43 -13.19
N GLU A 529 18.67 -4.32 -11.95
CA GLU A 529 17.50 -3.51 -11.67
C GLU A 529 17.90 -2.03 -11.57
N TRP A 530 17.24 -1.18 -12.35
CA TRP A 530 17.41 0.27 -12.27
C TRP A 530 16.16 0.99 -12.77
N HIS A 531 16.14 2.32 -12.63
CA HIS A 531 15.03 3.15 -13.08
C HIS A 531 14.85 3.07 -14.62
N ASN A 532 13.65 2.71 -15.09
CA ASN A 532 13.23 2.74 -16.49
C ASN A 532 12.90 4.16 -16.96
N PHE A 533 12.42 4.34 -18.18
CA PHE A 533 12.01 5.65 -18.70
C PHE A 533 10.93 6.37 -17.85
N ALA A 534 10.08 5.66 -17.11
CA ALA A 534 9.09 6.30 -16.25
C ALA A 534 9.67 6.69 -14.87
N GLY A 535 10.77 6.05 -14.46
CA GLY A 535 11.32 6.13 -13.10
C GLY A 535 10.86 4.98 -12.21
N ASP A 536 10.38 3.87 -12.78
CA ASP A 536 10.17 2.62 -12.06
C ASP A 536 11.45 1.80 -11.99
N PHE A 537 11.70 1.19 -10.84
CA PHE A 537 12.82 0.30 -10.66
C PHE A 537 12.48 -1.08 -11.23
N VAL A 538 13.08 -1.44 -12.37
CA VAL A 538 12.82 -2.68 -13.11
C VAL A 538 14.11 -3.24 -13.66
N GLU A 539 14.10 -4.49 -14.11
CA GLU A 539 15.24 -5.08 -14.80
C GLU A 539 15.53 -4.37 -16.14
N ARG A 540 16.81 -4.09 -16.38
CA ARG A 540 17.35 -3.45 -17.58
C ARG A 540 18.60 -4.18 -18.04
N THR A 541 18.85 -4.10 -19.34
CA THR A 541 20.11 -4.58 -19.94
C THR A 541 21.00 -3.37 -20.21
N PHE A 542 22.23 -3.36 -19.68
CA PHE A 542 23.16 -2.23 -19.84
C PHE A 542 24.55 -2.65 -20.36
N ILE A 543 25.27 -1.69 -20.94
CA ILE A 543 26.72 -1.74 -21.16
C ILE A 543 27.38 -0.52 -20.52
N ARG A 544 28.65 -0.67 -20.11
CA ARG A 544 29.45 0.39 -19.47
C ARG A 544 30.66 0.77 -20.30
N GLN A 545 31.17 1.97 -20.03
CA GLN A 545 32.47 2.46 -20.49
C GLN A 545 33.64 1.92 -19.66
N SER A 546 33.43 0.90 -18.83
CA SER A 546 34.48 0.28 -18.04
C SER A 546 35.39 -0.59 -18.89
N LYS A 547 34.85 -1.13 -20.00
CA LYS A 547 35.56 -1.96 -20.96
C LYS A 547 35.22 -1.53 -22.39
N LYS A 548 36.24 -1.19 -23.17
CA LYS A 548 36.09 -0.88 -24.60
C LYS A 548 35.57 -2.09 -25.37
N GLY A 549 34.64 -1.85 -26.29
CA GLY A 549 34.06 -2.89 -27.14
C GLY A 549 32.92 -3.70 -26.51
N ALA A 550 32.56 -3.47 -25.24
CA ALA A 550 31.35 -4.03 -24.66
C ALA A 550 30.13 -3.67 -25.53
N ARG A 551 29.36 -4.66 -25.98
CA ARG A 551 28.33 -4.48 -27.04
C ARG A 551 27.00 -5.14 -26.68
N MET A 552 25.91 -4.48 -27.04
CA MET A 552 24.56 -5.05 -27.07
C MET A 552 23.89 -4.85 -28.44
N SER A 553 22.94 -5.71 -28.79
CA SER A 553 22.22 -5.64 -30.06
C SER A 553 20.78 -6.14 -29.98
N TRP A 554 19.90 -5.49 -30.74
CA TRP A 554 18.47 -5.81 -30.83
C TRP A 554 17.94 -5.54 -32.23
N THR A 555 16.75 -6.04 -32.53
CA THR A 555 16.11 -5.93 -33.84
C THR A 555 14.71 -5.36 -33.78
N PHE A 556 14.31 -4.69 -34.84
CA PHE A 556 12.95 -4.24 -35.12
C PHE A 556 12.44 -4.97 -36.38
N PRO A 557 11.72 -6.09 -36.22
CA PRO A 557 10.94 -6.65 -37.31
C PRO A 557 9.85 -5.65 -37.73
N LEU A 558 9.82 -5.26 -39.01
CA LEU A 558 8.84 -4.33 -39.55
C LEU A 558 7.85 -5.10 -40.43
N ASN A 559 6.55 -4.85 -40.27
CA ASN A 559 5.53 -5.37 -41.17
C ASN A 559 5.58 -4.58 -42.49
N GLN A 560 5.52 -5.27 -43.63
CA GLN A 560 5.74 -4.78 -45.00
C GLN A 560 4.69 -3.76 -45.52
N GLU A 561 4.20 -2.83 -44.71
CA GLU A 561 3.41 -1.72 -45.23
C GLU A 561 4.35 -0.63 -45.76
N LYS A 562 4.17 -0.31 -47.05
CA LYS A 562 4.93 0.66 -47.86
C LYS A 562 5.52 1.81 -47.04
N GLY A 563 6.86 1.90 -47.08
CA GLY A 563 7.67 2.81 -46.28
C GLY A 563 7.20 4.26 -46.34
N ARG A 564 6.91 4.82 -45.17
CA ARG A 564 6.93 6.27 -44.97
C ARG A 564 8.39 6.72 -44.99
N GLU A 565 8.68 7.71 -45.82
CA GLU A 565 9.97 8.42 -45.82
C GLU A 565 9.70 9.84 -45.34
N PRO A 566 10.39 10.33 -44.29
CA PRO A 566 11.35 9.62 -43.44
C PRO A 566 10.70 8.56 -42.52
N MET A 567 11.52 7.68 -41.93
CA MET A 567 11.11 6.59 -41.03
C MET A 567 11.74 6.76 -39.64
N SER A 568 10.98 6.56 -38.57
CA SER A 568 11.51 6.55 -37.20
C SER A 568 11.28 5.22 -36.49
N LEU A 569 12.31 4.76 -35.80
CA LEU A 569 12.23 3.68 -34.82
C LEU A 569 12.23 4.28 -33.42
N CYS A 570 11.45 3.73 -32.51
CA CYS A 570 11.36 4.21 -31.14
C CYS A 570 11.72 3.08 -30.17
N PHE A 571 12.52 3.38 -29.17
CA PHE A 571 12.75 2.51 -28.02
C PHE A 571 12.87 3.34 -26.74
N VAL A 572 12.75 2.69 -25.59
CA VAL A 572 12.97 3.32 -24.29
C VAL A 572 14.23 2.78 -23.63
N GLY A 573 14.88 3.64 -22.88
CA GLY A 573 16.13 3.31 -22.22
C GLY A 573 16.60 4.45 -21.34
N GLY A 574 17.92 4.54 -21.16
CA GLY A 574 18.51 5.55 -20.31
C GLY A 574 20.02 5.59 -20.41
N LEU A 575 20.56 6.65 -19.83
CA LEU A 575 21.97 6.98 -19.79
C LEU A 575 22.31 7.34 -18.35
N GLY A 576 23.51 7.03 -17.88
CA GLY A 576 23.83 7.44 -16.53
C GLY A 576 25.27 7.34 -16.10
N TRP A 577 25.45 7.68 -14.83
CA TRP A 577 26.72 8.08 -14.18
C TRP A 577 27.40 9.25 -14.92
N LYS A 578 26.64 10.31 -15.18
CA LYS A 578 27.13 11.56 -15.82
C LYS A 578 28.34 12.18 -15.09
N THR A 579 28.47 11.96 -13.78
CA THR A 579 29.57 12.48 -12.97
C THR A 579 30.89 11.73 -13.14
N GLU A 580 30.89 10.56 -13.77
CA GLU A 580 32.11 9.84 -14.09
C GLU A 580 32.88 10.51 -15.24
N PRO A 581 34.20 10.24 -15.36
CA PRO A 581 35.01 10.77 -16.43
C PRO A 581 34.42 10.55 -17.82
N GLU A 582 34.44 11.60 -18.64
CA GLU A 582 34.15 11.53 -20.07
C GLU A 582 35.21 10.68 -20.77
N THR A 583 34.77 9.76 -21.63
CA THR A 583 35.66 8.91 -22.42
C THR A 583 35.25 8.95 -23.89
N GLY A 584 35.49 7.88 -24.66
CA GLY A 584 35.06 7.80 -26.06
C GLY A 584 33.55 7.75 -26.28
N GLY A 585 32.73 7.60 -25.23
CA GLY A 585 31.28 7.48 -25.38
C GLY A 585 30.83 6.10 -25.87
N PHE A 586 29.73 6.09 -26.61
CA PHE A 586 29.14 4.91 -27.25
C PHE A 586 29.03 5.12 -28.76
N MET A 587 29.12 4.01 -29.50
CA MET A 587 28.90 3.96 -30.94
C MET A 587 27.65 3.13 -31.23
N MET A 588 26.67 3.72 -31.90
CA MET A 588 25.52 3.03 -32.46
C MET A 588 25.76 2.74 -33.95
N LEU A 589 25.45 1.52 -34.37
CA LEU A 589 25.42 1.11 -35.78
C LEU A 589 24.03 0.60 -36.14
N ILE A 590 23.57 0.98 -37.34
CA ILE A 590 22.30 0.55 -37.92
C ILE A 590 22.62 -0.45 -39.03
N ASN A 591 22.20 -1.71 -38.88
CA ASN A 591 22.55 -2.80 -39.79
C ASN A 591 24.08 -2.92 -40.04
N GLY A 592 24.91 -2.55 -39.06
CA GLY A 592 26.38 -2.57 -39.15
C GLY A 592 27.01 -1.38 -39.89
N ARG A 593 26.23 -0.39 -40.30
CA ARG A 593 26.67 0.82 -41.01
C ARG A 593 26.23 2.11 -40.30
N ASP A 594 26.56 3.24 -40.92
CA ASP A 594 26.14 4.60 -40.53
C ASP A 594 26.39 4.90 -39.03
N PRO A 595 27.67 4.99 -38.62
CA PRO A 595 28.05 5.17 -37.21
C PRO A 595 27.53 6.48 -36.63
N ILE A 596 26.89 6.38 -35.46
CA ILE A 596 26.46 7.51 -34.64
C ILE A 596 27.16 7.42 -33.28
N GLN A 597 28.03 8.38 -33.00
CA GLN A 597 28.67 8.50 -31.70
C GLN A 597 27.81 9.37 -30.78
N PHE A 598 27.58 8.89 -29.56
CA PHE A 598 26.80 9.58 -28.53
C PHE A 598 27.37 9.30 -27.15
N ASP A 599 26.99 10.09 -26.14
CA ASP A 599 27.39 9.84 -24.76
C ASP A 599 26.27 10.25 -23.77
N VAL A 600 26.53 10.05 -22.48
CA VAL A 600 25.61 10.29 -21.38
C VAL A 600 25.18 11.76 -21.31
N THR A 601 23.87 11.99 -21.29
CA THR A 601 23.26 13.32 -21.09
C THR A 601 22.05 13.22 -20.18
N ALA A 602 21.76 14.30 -19.46
CA ALA A 602 20.52 14.49 -18.70
C ALA A 602 19.49 15.35 -19.47
N ASP A 603 19.95 15.99 -20.54
CA ASP A 603 19.19 16.94 -21.34
C ASP A 603 18.80 16.31 -22.68
N PRO A 604 17.71 16.79 -23.31
CA PRO A 604 17.37 16.36 -24.66
C PRO A 604 18.53 16.61 -25.64
N ALA A 605 18.78 15.64 -26.52
CA ALA A 605 19.95 15.64 -27.40
C ALA A 605 19.65 15.02 -28.77
N ILE A 606 20.41 15.46 -29.77
CA ILE A 606 20.39 14.94 -31.13
C ILE A 606 21.83 14.64 -31.54
N TRP A 607 22.09 13.41 -31.98
CA TRP A 607 23.35 13.01 -32.60
C TRP A 607 23.07 12.54 -34.03
N SER A 608 24.02 12.72 -34.94
CA SER A 608 23.85 12.38 -36.36
C SER A 608 25.01 11.53 -36.85
N SER A 609 24.74 10.69 -37.85
CA SER A 609 25.78 10.06 -38.64
C SER A 609 26.60 11.12 -39.40
N SER A 610 27.82 10.79 -39.80
CA SER A 610 28.73 11.74 -40.49
C SER A 610 28.14 12.30 -41.79
N ASN A 611 27.36 11.48 -42.52
CA ASN A 611 26.63 11.84 -43.73
C ASN A 611 25.24 12.47 -43.46
N LYS A 612 24.86 12.64 -42.18
CA LYS A 612 23.56 13.14 -41.71
C LYS A 612 22.35 12.38 -42.24
N SER A 613 22.53 11.12 -42.66
CA SER A 613 21.43 10.27 -43.16
C SER A 613 20.57 9.67 -42.03
N ILE A 614 21.14 9.54 -40.83
CA ILE A 614 20.49 9.00 -39.64
C ILE A 614 20.74 9.93 -38.47
N GLU A 615 19.69 10.16 -37.68
CA GLU A 615 19.74 10.93 -36.45
C GLU A 615 19.27 10.05 -35.28
N LEU A 616 19.98 10.14 -34.14
CA LEU A 616 19.58 9.60 -32.85
C LEU A 616 19.08 10.76 -31.99
N ILE A 617 17.81 10.76 -31.65
CA ILE A 617 17.18 11.76 -30.78
C ILE A 617 16.92 11.11 -29.43
N TYR A 618 17.35 11.77 -28.36
CA TYR A 618 17.04 11.36 -26.99
C TYR A 618 16.14 12.39 -26.31
N LEU A 619 15.01 11.91 -25.81
CA LEU A 619 14.05 12.68 -25.01
C LEU A 619 14.02 12.11 -23.59
N PRO A 620 14.75 12.70 -22.64
CA PRO A 620 14.66 12.32 -21.23
C PRO A 620 13.27 12.68 -20.67
N THR A 621 12.74 11.78 -19.87
CA THR A 621 11.42 11.88 -19.22
C THR A 621 11.53 12.05 -17.70
N TRP A 622 12.73 11.78 -17.17
CA TRP A 622 13.23 12.21 -15.88
C TRP A 622 14.76 12.24 -15.93
N SER A 623 15.35 12.98 -15.01
CA SER A 623 16.79 13.03 -14.79
C SER A 623 17.11 13.24 -13.30
N SER A 624 18.29 12.79 -12.90
CA SER A 624 18.93 13.09 -11.62
C SER A 624 20.29 13.75 -11.88
N SER A 625 21.10 13.97 -10.83
CA SER A 625 22.49 14.41 -10.99
C SER A 625 23.38 13.36 -11.65
N LEU A 626 22.96 12.09 -11.64
CA LEU A 626 23.75 10.96 -12.15
C LEU A 626 23.18 10.41 -13.46
N ASP A 627 21.85 10.27 -13.55
CA ASP A 627 21.21 9.43 -14.55
C ASP A 627 20.02 10.11 -15.22
N SER A 628 19.63 9.60 -16.37
CA SER A 628 18.37 9.93 -17.04
C SER A 628 17.75 8.69 -17.68
N GLY A 629 16.43 8.69 -17.76
CA GLY A 629 15.65 7.70 -18.50
C GLY A 629 14.75 8.40 -19.50
N GLY A 630 14.45 7.76 -20.63
CA GLY A 630 13.70 8.42 -21.69
C GLY A 630 13.45 7.60 -22.95
N PHE A 631 12.93 8.30 -23.95
CA PHE A 631 12.70 7.79 -25.28
C PHE A 631 13.91 8.06 -26.18
N PHE A 632 14.27 7.07 -26.98
CA PHE A 632 15.20 7.23 -28.09
C PHE A 632 14.45 7.05 -29.41
N PHE A 633 14.71 7.94 -30.34
CA PHE A 633 14.25 7.84 -31.72
C PHE A 633 15.44 7.70 -32.65
N VAL A 634 15.44 6.66 -33.47
CA VAL A 634 16.37 6.54 -34.60
C VAL A 634 15.61 6.96 -35.83
N HIS A 635 15.92 8.16 -36.31
CA HIS A 635 15.28 8.78 -37.46
C HIS A 635 16.13 8.55 -38.71
N ILE A 636 15.63 7.73 -39.61
CA ILE A 636 16.28 7.36 -40.88
C ILE A 636 15.62 8.17 -41.99
N LEU A 637 16.35 9.14 -42.54
CA LEU A 637 15.78 10.08 -43.52
C LEU A 637 15.42 9.40 -44.84
N LYS A 638 16.26 8.45 -45.29
CA LYS A 638 16.10 7.71 -46.55
C LYS A 638 16.41 6.21 -46.34
N PRO A 639 15.46 5.42 -45.84
CA PRO A 639 15.69 4.01 -45.53
C PRO A 639 15.93 3.18 -46.78
N ASN A 640 16.94 2.31 -46.76
CA ASN A 640 17.22 1.35 -47.82
C ASN A 640 16.25 0.16 -47.80
N ALA A 641 16.37 -0.77 -48.76
CA ALA A 641 15.49 -1.93 -48.86
C ALA A 641 15.55 -2.86 -47.63
N GLN A 642 16.72 -3.00 -47.00
CA GLN A 642 16.89 -3.80 -45.79
C GLN A 642 16.20 -3.12 -44.59
N GLU A 643 16.42 -1.82 -44.41
CA GLU A 643 15.86 -1.02 -43.32
C GLU A 643 14.34 -0.94 -43.36
N LYS A 644 13.74 -1.08 -44.54
CA LYS A 644 12.28 -1.17 -44.72
C LYS A 644 11.66 -2.49 -44.23
N THR A 645 12.47 -3.53 -44.01
CA THR A 645 11.98 -4.86 -43.61
C THR A 645 12.47 -5.29 -42.23
N ASN A 646 13.74 -4.99 -41.91
CA ASN A 646 14.33 -5.33 -40.62
C ASN A 646 15.47 -4.36 -40.30
N VAL A 647 15.47 -3.83 -39.07
CA VAL A 647 16.55 -3.00 -38.57
C VAL A 647 17.18 -3.66 -37.37
N LYS A 648 18.47 -4.00 -37.48
CA LYS A 648 19.32 -4.40 -36.36
C LYS A 648 20.08 -3.19 -35.85
N ILE A 649 19.93 -2.88 -34.58
CA ILE A 649 20.74 -1.87 -33.91
C ILE A 649 21.79 -2.57 -33.05
N SER A 650 23.02 -2.07 -33.09
CA SER A 650 24.06 -2.46 -32.16
C SER A 650 24.70 -1.24 -31.52
N VAL A 651 24.88 -1.26 -30.20
CA VAL A 651 25.59 -0.21 -29.46
C VAL A 651 26.82 -0.83 -28.82
N SER A 652 27.97 -0.19 -28.96
CA SER A 652 29.22 -0.60 -28.32
C SER A 652 29.89 0.55 -27.57
N SER A 653 30.52 0.24 -26.44
CA SER A 653 31.37 1.18 -25.71
C SER A 653 32.64 1.51 -26.51
N LEU A 654 32.95 2.81 -26.63
CA LEU A 654 34.22 3.31 -27.11
C LEU A 654 35.19 3.65 -25.96
N GLY A 655 34.65 3.76 -24.74
CA GLY A 655 35.35 4.12 -23.52
C GLY A 655 35.95 2.95 -22.75
N GLU A 656 36.92 3.27 -21.89
CA GLU A 656 37.55 2.38 -20.93
C GLU A 656 37.78 3.13 -19.60
N GLY A 657 37.66 2.43 -18.46
CA GLY A 657 37.92 3.02 -17.13
C GLY A 657 36.85 3.98 -16.59
N SER A 658 35.69 4.10 -17.24
CA SER A 658 34.58 4.95 -16.77
C SER A 658 33.33 4.13 -16.49
N MET A 659 32.58 4.46 -15.44
CA MET A 659 31.37 3.72 -15.11
C MET A 659 30.10 4.25 -15.79
N ARG A 660 30.24 5.23 -16.70
CA ARG A 660 29.16 5.68 -17.60
C ARG A 660 28.50 4.52 -18.31
N TRP A 661 27.17 4.57 -18.44
CA TRP A 661 26.39 3.46 -18.98
C TRP A 661 25.30 3.89 -19.97
N PHE A 662 24.98 2.97 -20.89
CA PHE A 662 23.80 2.99 -21.75
C PHE A 662 22.98 1.74 -21.48
N ALA A 663 21.66 1.88 -21.35
CA ALA A 663 20.77 0.76 -21.07
C ALA A 663 19.46 0.80 -21.85
N LEU A 664 18.93 -0.38 -22.14
CA LEU A 664 17.60 -0.60 -22.67
C LEU A 664 16.69 -1.13 -21.57
N ASP A 665 15.45 -0.65 -21.56
CA ASP A 665 14.41 -1.22 -20.68
C ASP A 665 14.03 -2.61 -21.21
N SER A 666 13.94 -3.61 -20.34
CA SER A 666 13.59 -4.98 -20.76
C SER A 666 12.16 -5.06 -21.33
N GLU A 667 11.23 -4.28 -20.77
CA GLU A 667 9.88 -4.14 -21.30
C GLU A 667 9.74 -2.87 -22.16
N GLN A 668 9.76 -3.04 -23.47
CA GLN A 668 9.72 -1.93 -24.43
C GLN A 668 8.30 -1.39 -24.69
N LYS A 669 7.27 -2.25 -24.78
CA LYS A 669 5.83 -1.89 -24.96
C LYS A 669 5.58 -0.69 -25.91
N ILE A 670 6.39 -0.58 -26.97
CA ILE A 670 6.52 0.66 -27.77
C ILE A 670 5.25 1.03 -28.51
N MET A 671 4.45 0.05 -28.95
CA MET A 671 3.17 0.35 -29.60
C MET A 671 2.23 1.16 -28.68
N ASN A 672 2.09 0.76 -27.41
CA ASN A 672 1.23 1.45 -26.46
C ASN A 672 1.83 2.82 -26.08
N ARG A 673 3.14 2.88 -25.85
CA ARG A 673 3.82 4.13 -25.48
C ARG A 673 3.82 5.16 -26.62
N LEU A 674 3.97 4.72 -27.87
CA LEU A 674 3.81 5.59 -29.05
C LEU A 674 2.37 6.09 -29.18
N LYS A 675 1.36 5.27 -28.87
CA LYS A 675 -0.03 5.73 -28.82
C LYS A 675 -0.22 6.83 -27.77
N GLN A 676 0.29 6.62 -26.56
CA GLN A 676 0.23 7.61 -25.48
C GLN A 676 1.04 8.88 -25.79
N LEU A 677 2.21 8.75 -26.42
CA LEU A 677 2.96 9.90 -26.95
C LEU A 677 2.12 10.66 -27.98
N ARG A 678 1.56 9.99 -28.99
CA ARG A 678 0.70 10.62 -30.00
C ARG A 678 -0.50 11.35 -29.38
N GLU A 679 -1.09 10.78 -28.32
CA GLU A 679 -2.16 11.43 -27.56
C GLU A 679 -1.66 12.66 -26.79
N ALA A 680 -0.46 12.60 -26.19
CA ALA A 680 0.18 13.75 -25.54
C ALA A 680 0.53 14.89 -26.53
N PHE A 681 0.62 14.59 -27.83
CA PHE A 681 0.83 15.56 -28.93
C PHE A 681 -0.45 16.20 -29.47
N LYS A 682 -1.62 15.65 -29.15
CA LYS A 682 -2.91 16.24 -29.49
C LYS A 682 -3.28 17.26 -28.41
#